data_AF-A0A9E2NM78-F1
#
_entry.id   AF-A0A9E2NM78-F1
#
_cell.length_a   1.000
_cell.length_b   1.000
_cell.length_c   1.000
_cell.angle_alpha   90.00
_cell.angle_beta   90.00
_cell.angle_gamma   90.00
#
_symmetry.space_group_name_H-M   'P 1'
#
loop_
_entity.id
_entity.type
_entity.pdbx_description
1 polymer ?
#
loop_
_entity_poly.entity_id
_entity_poly.type
_entity_poly.pdbx_seq_one_letter_code
_entity_poly.pdbx_strand_id
1 'polypeptide(L)'
;MGNGSITRAVAEFHIEEVNYIERVRGMRNTSSMGTTKKTLAQTHPALAKEADGWDPNLVTPGSAAKLDWRCKAGHSFSATVANRTSLNRGCPVCAGKKIVAGVNDLGYLYPEIAKQAKGWDPSEVSPGSHKKFLWVCEMQHEWLTAPQERIRGRGCPICAGKQILIGFNDLASIFPELAQEADGWDPTGVTVGSGKKFSWKCSLGHSWTATVVSRTSSNTGCSICDGKQIQIGFNDLASKFPDLAKEADGWDPTKFHFGTPKKMAWVCIKGHRWETQISDRTKKGYGCPVCSNQRLQVGYNDLATTHPEIALQADGWDPTSIVAGDSKKFRWKCHKGHLWEATCSSRTKNGAGCPVCANQQLLVGYNDLATTHPEIAKQADGWDPTSVFAGTHVRKPWICNKGHRWTSTVQNRSGQNPESCPICSGKQVLPGFNDLASLFPDIAKFADGWDPREYTPGSNKSMSWKCELGHKWRTAVHSLTLQGTGCPTCSGQQFLVGFNDLATSHPEIAKEAFGWDPQTIGKSSDLSLKWKCPEGHIYETVVYRRALRGDKCSICSGKQVLAGFNDLKTTHPDIAKQADGWDPKEFTAGSNVKVPWKCPEGHKWTAMINSVSNSKHLGCPSCAIGGFDPNLKGYLYFLSHPSWEMLQIGITNYPEDRLQKHGKLGWELLEIRGPMDGHLTQQWETAILRMLKAKGADLSNSKVAGKFDGYSEAWTKSTFEVISIMQLMDLTEEFENSRND
;
A
#
# COMPACT_ATOMS: atom_id res chain seq x y z
N MET A 1 173.01 -30.50 31.69
CA MET A 1 172.64 -31.05 33.01
C MET A 1 171.13 -30.91 33.18
N GLY A 2 170.41 -32.02 33.45
CA GLY A 2 169.04 -32.12 34.00
C GLY A 2 167.91 -31.47 33.20
N ASN A 3 166.92 -32.14 32.59
CA ASN A 3 166.17 -33.34 32.98
C ASN A 3 165.51 -33.22 34.36
N GLY A 4 164.18 -33.17 34.35
CA GLY A 4 163.30 -33.07 35.52
C GLY A 4 162.11 -32.19 35.20
N SER A 5 161.24 -32.60 34.28
CA SER A 5 159.95 -33.16 34.68
C SER A 5 159.16 -32.20 35.59
N ILE A 6 158.16 -31.52 35.03
CA ILE A 6 156.80 -32.04 34.96
C ILE A 6 156.17 -32.08 36.36
N THR A 7 155.01 -31.43 36.49
CA THR A 7 153.99 -31.66 37.53
C THR A 7 154.19 -31.13 38.95
N ARG A 8 154.38 -29.80 39.16
CA ARG A 8 153.75 -29.14 40.34
C ARG A 8 153.59 -27.60 40.34
N ALA A 9 153.28 -26.98 39.21
CA ALA A 9 152.65 -25.65 39.22
C ALA A 9 151.61 -25.45 38.10
N VAL A 10 151.08 -26.55 37.54
CA VAL A 10 149.86 -26.58 36.71
C VAL A 10 148.61 -26.78 37.60
N ALA A 11 148.70 -26.48 38.91
CA ALA A 11 147.59 -26.67 39.85
C ALA A 11 147.36 -25.48 40.82
N GLU A 12 148.01 -24.34 40.58
CA GLU A 12 147.45 -23.00 40.95
C GLU A 12 146.96 -22.26 39.70
N PHE A 13 146.64 -23.06 38.68
CA PHE A 13 145.47 -22.89 37.83
C PHE A 13 144.27 -22.47 38.72
N HIS A 14 143.55 -21.41 38.29
CA HIS A 14 142.15 -21.07 38.62
C HIS A 14 141.74 -19.91 39.54
N ILE A 15 142.60 -19.11 40.18
CA ILE A 15 142.08 -18.06 41.12
C ILE A 15 142.47 -16.59 40.83
N GLU A 16 143.48 -16.28 40.02
CA GLU A 16 143.82 -14.86 39.74
C GLU A 16 143.44 -14.35 38.35
N GLU A 17 142.96 -15.22 37.45
CA GLU A 17 142.41 -14.84 36.13
C GLU A 17 140.93 -14.37 36.21
N VAL A 18 140.31 -14.41 37.39
CA VAL A 18 138.89 -14.06 37.61
C VAL A 18 138.70 -12.65 38.21
N ASN A 19 139.74 -11.96 38.70
CA ASN A 19 139.58 -10.73 39.50
C ASN A 19 140.23 -9.44 38.95
N TYR A 20 140.52 -9.35 37.65
CA TYR A 20 140.86 -8.05 37.01
C TYR A 20 139.94 -7.66 35.84
N ILE A 21 138.98 -8.52 35.45
CA ILE A 21 137.97 -8.20 34.43
C ILE A 21 136.87 -7.24 34.97
N GLU A 22 136.84 -6.95 36.28
CA GLU A 22 135.89 -6.00 36.90
C GLU A 22 136.46 -4.60 37.28
N ARG A 23 137.70 -4.24 36.89
CA ARG A 23 138.29 -2.91 37.21
C ARG A 23 138.71 -2.06 36.02
N VAL A 24 138.07 -2.23 34.86
CA VAL A 24 138.13 -1.25 33.75
C VAL A 24 136.71 -0.75 33.39
N ARG A 25 135.94 -0.37 34.41
CA ARG A 25 134.83 0.58 34.27
C ARG A 25 135.39 1.99 34.41
N GLY A 26 135.63 2.66 33.29
CA GLY A 26 135.98 4.08 33.31
C GLY A 26 136.68 4.54 32.05
N MET A 27 135.90 5.07 31.12
CA MET A 27 136.31 5.89 29.97
C MET A 27 136.82 5.19 28.70
N ARG A 28 136.10 5.52 27.62
CA ARG A 28 136.48 5.60 26.19
C ARG A 28 136.39 4.34 25.33
N ASN A 29 135.41 4.38 24.42
CA ASN A 29 135.64 4.43 22.97
C ASN A 29 134.35 4.99 22.32
N THR A 30 134.24 6.29 22.01
CA THR A 30 134.62 6.93 20.74
C THR A 30 134.53 6.02 19.51
N SER A 31 133.43 6.13 18.78
CA SER A 31 133.42 6.01 17.32
C SER A 31 132.46 7.05 16.74
N SER A 32 132.92 7.64 15.65
CA SER A 32 132.59 8.96 15.14
C SER A 32 131.14 9.14 14.68
N MET A 33 130.56 10.30 15.02
CA MET A 33 129.51 10.90 14.20
C MET A 33 130.12 11.32 12.86
N GLY A 34 129.89 10.50 11.83
CA GLY A 34 130.11 10.81 10.42
C GLY A 34 128.77 10.76 9.67
N THR A 35 128.31 11.94 9.26
CA THR A 35 127.15 12.31 8.42
C THR A 35 126.48 11.24 7.53
N THR A 36 125.16 11.08 7.70
CA THR A 36 124.06 10.91 6.68
C THR A 36 122.87 10.02 7.12
N LYS A 37 122.73 9.62 8.39
CA LYS A 37 121.48 8.96 8.85
C LYS A 37 120.54 9.96 9.52
N LYS A 38 119.41 10.26 8.88
CA LYS A 38 118.35 11.10 9.47
C LYS A 38 117.82 10.45 10.75
N THR A 39 117.59 11.25 11.79
CA THR A 39 117.12 10.76 13.09
C THR A 39 115.66 10.33 13.03
N LEU A 40 115.17 9.62 14.05
CA LEU A 40 113.76 9.25 14.16
C LEU A 40 112.86 10.50 14.18
N ALA A 41 113.25 11.54 14.92
CA ALA A 41 112.54 12.82 14.95
C ALA A 41 112.40 13.48 13.57
N GLN A 42 113.43 13.38 12.72
CA GLN A 42 113.45 13.98 11.39
C GLN A 42 112.62 13.21 10.35
N THR A 43 112.46 11.91 10.50
CA THR A 43 111.80 11.05 9.50
C THR A 43 110.38 10.65 9.90
N HIS A 44 110.12 10.51 11.19
CA HIS A 44 108.80 10.15 11.73
C HIS A 44 108.44 11.05 12.92
N PRO A 45 108.18 12.35 12.70
CA PRO A 45 107.95 13.33 13.77
C PRO A 45 106.76 12.99 14.67
N ALA A 46 105.75 12.30 14.11
CA ALA A 46 104.58 11.85 14.87
C ALA A 46 104.92 10.70 15.84
N LEU A 47 105.74 9.73 15.42
CA LEU A 47 106.19 8.63 16.28
C LEU A 47 107.19 9.11 17.33
N ALA A 48 108.03 10.09 16.99
CA ALA A 48 108.98 10.70 17.93
C ALA A 48 108.28 11.33 19.16
N LYS A 49 107.05 11.83 19.00
CA LYS A 49 106.22 12.33 20.13
C LYS A 49 105.72 11.22 21.05
N GLU A 50 105.81 9.95 20.64
CA GLU A 50 105.42 8.79 21.45
C GLU A 50 106.60 8.20 22.24
N ALA A 51 107.78 8.83 22.25
CA ALA A 51 108.91 8.41 23.08
C ALA A 51 108.64 8.67 24.58
N ASP A 52 108.81 7.64 25.41
CA ASP A 52 108.57 7.71 26.86
C ASP A 52 109.93 7.63 27.58
N GLY A 53 110.53 8.78 27.91
CA GLY A 53 111.76 8.86 28.71
C GLY A 53 113.10 8.75 27.95
N TRP A 54 113.12 8.87 26.61
CA TRP A 54 114.35 8.87 25.79
C TRP A 54 114.28 9.92 24.67
N ASP A 55 115.45 10.40 24.22
CA ASP A 55 115.53 11.45 23.18
C ASP A 55 115.43 10.86 21.75
N PRO A 56 114.37 11.21 20.98
CA PRO A 56 114.17 10.73 19.61
C PRO A 56 115.21 11.20 18.58
N ASN A 57 116.08 12.15 18.95
CA ASN A 57 117.16 12.62 18.09
C ASN A 57 118.40 11.72 18.14
N LEU A 58 118.50 10.84 19.13
CA LEU A 58 119.68 9.98 19.33
C LEU A 58 119.56 8.61 18.66
N VAL A 59 118.41 8.29 18.06
CA VAL A 59 118.16 6.98 17.42
C VAL A 59 117.71 7.14 15.97
N THR A 60 118.05 6.16 15.15
CA THR A 60 117.64 6.10 13.74
C THR A 60 116.40 5.19 13.57
N PRO A 61 115.55 5.43 12.56
CA PRO A 61 114.30 4.68 12.36
C PRO A 61 114.44 3.17 12.29
N GLY A 62 115.52 2.65 11.70
CA GLY A 62 115.77 1.20 11.57
C GLY A 62 116.41 0.56 12.81
N SER A 63 116.54 1.28 13.92
CA SER A 63 117.21 0.77 15.11
C SER A 63 116.48 -0.42 15.74
N ALA A 64 117.24 -1.46 16.10
CA ALA A 64 116.75 -2.59 16.89
C ALA A 64 116.65 -2.29 18.39
N ALA A 65 117.00 -1.07 18.83
CA ALA A 65 116.89 -0.65 20.23
C ALA A 65 115.43 -0.77 20.70
N LYS A 66 115.23 -1.55 21.76
CA LYS A 66 113.94 -1.72 22.42
C LYS A 66 113.77 -0.58 23.42
N LEU A 67 112.81 0.30 23.16
CA LEU A 67 112.58 1.51 23.92
C LEU A 67 111.12 1.56 24.37
N ASP A 68 110.85 2.38 25.38
CA ASP A 68 109.51 2.54 25.93
C ASP A 68 108.75 3.63 25.17
N TRP A 69 107.51 3.31 24.79
CA TRP A 69 106.66 4.17 23.98
C TRP A 69 105.36 4.43 24.71
N ARG A 70 104.88 5.67 24.64
CA ARG A 70 103.57 6.09 25.14
C ARG A 70 102.70 6.47 23.96
N CYS A 71 101.67 5.68 23.67
CA CYS A 71 100.77 6.02 22.57
C CYS A 71 99.86 7.21 22.90
N LYS A 72 99.17 7.75 21.90
CA LYS A 72 98.19 8.83 22.07
C LYS A 72 97.09 8.53 23.09
N ALA A 73 96.74 7.26 23.29
CA ALA A 73 95.77 6.81 24.30
C ALA A 73 96.38 6.66 25.71
N GLY A 74 97.66 7.02 25.90
CA GLY A 74 98.35 6.99 27.19
C GLY A 74 98.97 5.65 27.57
N HIS A 75 98.87 4.61 26.73
CA HIS A 75 99.43 3.29 27.02
C HIS A 75 100.96 3.29 26.89
N SER A 76 101.65 2.92 27.96
CA SER A 76 103.10 2.65 27.94
C SER A 76 103.37 1.20 27.52
N PHE A 77 104.22 0.99 26.52
CA PHE A 77 104.63 -0.32 26.04
C PHE A 77 106.04 -0.29 25.45
N SER A 78 106.76 -1.41 25.58
CA SER A 78 108.13 -1.53 25.10
C SER A 78 108.18 -2.15 23.70
N ALA A 79 108.79 -1.47 22.73
CA ALA A 79 108.91 -1.93 21.35
C ALA A 79 110.22 -1.44 20.72
N THR A 80 110.72 -2.16 19.71
CA THR A 80 111.90 -1.71 18.95
C THR A 80 111.54 -0.56 18.01
N VAL A 81 112.48 0.36 17.77
CA VAL A 81 112.26 1.49 16.84
C VAL A 81 111.89 0.98 15.44
N ALA A 82 112.55 -0.07 14.95
CA ALA A 82 112.21 -0.71 13.68
C ALA A 82 110.78 -1.28 13.62
N ASN A 83 110.26 -1.87 14.71
CA ASN A 83 108.88 -2.36 14.73
C ASN A 83 107.85 -1.25 14.56
N ARG A 84 108.17 -0.05 15.05
CA ARG A 84 107.31 1.13 15.04
C ARG A 84 107.38 1.89 13.72
N THR A 85 108.51 1.84 13.02
CA THR A 85 108.76 2.56 11.76
C THR A 85 108.55 1.66 10.54
N SER A 86 109.44 0.69 10.30
CA SER A 86 109.45 -0.11 9.06
C SER A 86 108.38 -1.19 9.03
N LEU A 87 107.99 -1.75 10.18
CA LEU A 87 106.90 -2.73 10.28
C LEU A 87 105.55 -2.11 10.68
N ASN A 88 105.53 -0.79 10.92
CA ASN A 88 104.34 0.00 11.28
C ASN A 88 103.44 -0.66 12.35
N ARG A 89 104.03 -1.33 13.35
CA ARG A 89 103.28 -2.00 14.41
C ARG A 89 102.90 -0.99 15.49
N GLY A 90 101.60 -0.72 15.60
CA GLY A 90 101.03 0.16 16.60
C GLY A 90 101.11 -0.37 18.03
N CYS A 91 100.49 0.36 18.97
CA CYS A 91 100.42 -0.05 20.37
C CYS A 91 99.69 -1.41 20.50
N PRO A 92 100.26 -2.41 21.20
CA PRO A 92 99.66 -3.74 21.35
C PRO A 92 98.36 -3.71 22.16
N VAL A 93 98.17 -2.72 23.02
CA VAL A 93 96.91 -2.49 23.76
C VAL A 93 95.86 -1.90 22.82
N CYS A 94 96.17 -0.83 22.08
CA CYS A 94 95.22 -0.26 21.10
C CYS A 94 94.85 -1.26 19.99
N ALA A 95 95.78 -2.13 19.59
CA ALA A 95 95.55 -3.16 18.58
C ALA A 95 94.88 -4.44 19.12
N GLY A 96 94.52 -4.49 20.41
CA GLY A 96 93.84 -5.63 21.04
C GLY A 96 94.69 -6.91 21.16
N LYS A 97 96.02 -6.81 20.99
CA LYS A 97 96.97 -7.94 21.08
C LYS A 97 97.43 -8.23 22.51
N LYS A 98 97.37 -7.22 23.39
CA LYS A 98 97.58 -7.35 24.83
C LYS A 98 96.34 -6.77 25.53
N ILE A 99 95.66 -7.58 26.32
CA ILE A 99 94.47 -7.15 27.08
C ILE A 99 94.91 -6.51 28.38
N VAL A 100 94.32 -5.35 28.65
CA VAL A 100 94.48 -4.56 29.88
C VAL A 100 93.06 -4.29 30.37
N ALA A 101 92.75 -4.84 31.54
CA ALA A 101 91.44 -4.66 32.18
C ALA A 101 91.16 -3.17 32.42
N GLY A 102 89.95 -2.72 32.11
CA GLY A 102 89.50 -1.33 32.20
C GLY A 102 89.91 -0.45 31.01
N VAL A 103 90.43 -1.03 29.93
CA VAL A 103 90.98 -0.26 28.80
C VAL A 103 90.52 -0.81 27.45
N ASN A 104 90.79 -2.09 27.17
CA ASN A 104 90.52 -2.70 25.86
C ASN A 104 89.93 -4.11 25.96
N ASP A 105 89.49 -4.50 27.15
CA ASP A 105 88.77 -5.73 27.41
C ASP A 105 87.30 -5.61 27.01
N LEU A 106 86.65 -6.77 26.84
CA LEU A 106 85.24 -6.85 26.46
C LEU A 106 84.32 -6.30 27.55
N GLY A 107 84.65 -6.52 28.83
CA GLY A 107 83.88 -6.03 29.97
C GLY A 107 83.72 -4.51 29.97
N TYR A 108 84.82 -3.80 29.72
CA TYR A 108 84.86 -2.34 29.71
C TYR A 108 84.24 -1.73 28.44
N LEU A 109 84.56 -2.28 27.26
CA LEU A 109 84.10 -1.70 25.99
C LEU A 109 82.65 -2.06 25.63
N TYR A 110 82.15 -3.21 26.09
CA TYR A 110 80.80 -3.70 25.80
C TYR A 110 80.12 -4.27 27.06
N PRO A 111 79.85 -3.44 28.08
CA PRO A 111 79.34 -3.90 29.38
C PRO A 111 78.02 -4.67 29.29
N GLU A 112 77.12 -4.27 28.37
CA GLU A 112 75.84 -4.96 28.18
C GLU A 112 75.98 -6.36 27.55
N ILE A 113 76.98 -6.54 26.66
CA ILE A 113 77.29 -7.86 26.10
C ILE A 113 77.99 -8.70 27.18
N ALA A 114 78.89 -8.11 27.97
CA ALA A 114 79.62 -8.79 29.03
C ALA A 114 78.70 -9.40 30.10
N LYS A 115 77.56 -8.77 30.44
CA LYS A 115 76.54 -9.34 31.35
C LYS A 115 76.00 -10.70 30.91
N GLN A 116 76.09 -11.02 29.62
CA GLN A 116 75.59 -12.26 29.04
C GLN A 116 76.63 -13.39 29.07
N ALA A 117 77.84 -13.14 29.55
CA ALA A 117 78.86 -14.16 29.71
C ALA A 117 78.48 -15.16 30.80
N LYS A 118 78.57 -16.46 30.49
CA LYS A 118 78.27 -17.54 31.44
C LYS A 118 79.50 -18.42 31.63
N GLY A 119 80.11 -18.36 32.80
CA GLY A 119 81.24 -19.23 33.19
C GLY A 119 82.61 -18.81 32.67
N TRP A 120 82.81 -17.55 32.27
CA TRP A 120 84.10 -16.98 31.86
C TRP A 120 84.13 -15.48 32.18
N ASP A 121 85.33 -14.91 32.32
CA ASP A 121 85.52 -13.49 32.67
C ASP A 121 85.67 -12.60 31.41
N PRO A 122 84.74 -11.67 31.16
CA PRO A 122 84.83 -10.72 30.04
C PRO A 122 86.02 -9.75 30.10
N SER A 123 86.60 -9.53 31.28
CA SER A 123 87.74 -8.62 31.46
C SER A 123 89.07 -9.19 30.95
N GLU A 124 89.12 -10.51 30.70
CA GLU A 124 90.31 -11.20 30.19
C GLU A 124 90.29 -11.41 28.66
N VAL A 125 89.17 -11.07 28.00
CA VAL A 125 88.93 -11.43 26.60
C VAL A 125 88.82 -10.18 25.72
N SER A 126 89.49 -10.22 24.56
CA SER A 126 89.35 -9.18 23.53
C SER A 126 87.95 -9.18 22.89
N PRO A 127 87.33 -8.01 22.65
CA PRO A 127 86.15 -7.89 21.79
C PRO A 127 86.31 -8.55 20.41
N GLY A 128 87.52 -8.55 19.86
CA GLY A 128 87.83 -9.17 18.55
C GLY A 128 88.10 -10.66 18.58
N SER A 129 87.93 -11.34 19.73
CA SER A 129 88.24 -12.77 19.85
C SER A 129 87.33 -13.63 18.98
N HIS A 130 87.94 -14.59 18.28
CA HIS A 130 87.24 -15.62 17.49
C HIS A 130 86.94 -16.89 18.31
N LYS A 131 87.45 -17.00 19.55
CA LYS A 131 87.16 -18.15 20.42
C LYS A 131 85.68 -18.13 20.81
N LYS A 132 85.03 -19.28 20.74
CA LYS A 132 83.62 -19.43 21.14
C LYS A 132 83.54 -19.54 22.66
N PHE A 133 82.67 -18.75 23.25
CA PHE A 133 82.34 -18.81 24.67
C PHE A 133 80.84 -19.07 24.84
N LEU A 134 80.46 -19.50 26.04
CA LEU A 134 79.06 -19.74 26.41
C LEU A 134 78.40 -18.42 26.83
N TRP A 135 77.24 -18.15 26.23
CA TRP A 135 76.44 -16.97 26.48
C TRP A 135 75.06 -17.36 26.97
N VAL A 136 74.45 -16.49 27.77
CA VAL A 136 73.08 -16.61 28.25
C VAL A 136 72.32 -15.32 27.98
N CYS A 137 71.08 -15.44 27.46
CA CYS A 137 70.21 -14.28 27.25
C CYS A 137 69.28 -14.09 28.44
N GLU A 138 68.51 -13.02 28.42
CA GLU A 138 67.50 -12.73 29.44
C GLU A 138 66.47 -13.86 29.61
N MET A 139 66.19 -14.60 28.53
CA MET A 139 65.30 -15.77 28.53
C MET A 139 66.00 -17.08 28.92
N GLN A 140 67.21 -17.00 29.50
CA GLN A 140 68.00 -18.14 29.97
C GLN A 140 68.41 -19.16 28.89
N HIS A 141 68.31 -18.80 27.60
CA HIS A 141 68.83 -19.65 26.53
C HIS A 141 70.35 -19.61 26.51
N GLU A 142 70.97 -20.78 26.41
CA GLU A 142 72.41 -20.92 26.33
C GLU A 142 72.86 -21.14 24.88
N TRP A 143 73.88 -20.40 24.44
CA TRP A 143 74.49 -20.65 23.12
C TRP A 143 75.99 -20.36 23.08
N LEU A 144 76.68 -21.07 22.19
CA LEU A 144 78.11 -20.91 21.95
C LEU A 144 78.36 -19.97 20.77
N THR A 145 79.04 -18.85 21.01
CA THR A 145 79.48 -17.96 19.92
C THR A 145 80.72 -17.16 20.31
N ALA A 146 81.37 -16.54 19.33
CA ALA A 146 82.52 -15.67 19.55
C ALA A 146 82.07 -14.23 19.94
N PRO A 147 82.80 -13.52 20.82
CA PRO A 147 82.51 -12.14 21.19
C PRO A 147 82.40 -11.21 19.98
N GLN A 148 83.26 -11.41 18.99
CA GLN A 148 83.23 -10.62 17.75
C GLN A 148 81.88 -10.74 17.02
N GLU A 149 81.28 -11.93 16.98
CA GLU A 149 79.98 -12.14 16.31
C GLU A 149 78.84 -11.56 17.14
N ARG A 150 78.94 -11.52 18.48
CA ARG A 150 77.99 -10.80 19.35
C ARG A 150 78.02 -9.30 19.07
N ILE A 151 79.20 -8.71 18.97
CA ILE A 151 79.40 -7.28 18.70
C ILE A 151 78.90 -6.89 17.31
N ARG A 152 79.05 -7.79 16.33
CA ARG A 152 78.45 -7.64 14.99
C ARG A 152 76.92 -7.77 14.96
N GLY A 153 76.27 -7.91 16.12
CA GLY A 153 74.81 -7.94 16.24
C GLY A 153 74.17 -9.33 16.18
N ARG A 154 74.93 -10.43 16.18
CA ARG A 154 74.32 -11.77 16.24
C ARG A 154 73.90 -12.11 17.67
N GLY A 155 72.59 -12.05 17.92
CA GLY A 155 71.91 -12.43 19.16
C GLY A 155 71.83 -13.94 19.45
N CYS A 156 71.04 -14.29 20.46
CA CYS A 156 70.67 -15.66 20.76
C CYS A 156 69.97 -16.32 19.55
N PRO A 157 70.43 -17.49 19.06
CA PRO A 157 69.85 -18.15 17.90
C PRO A 157 68.43 -18.70 18.15
N ILE A 158 68.10 -19.01 19.41
CA ILE A 158 66.76 -19.48 19.81
C ILE A 158 65.77 -18.30 19.79
N CYS A 159 66.10 -17.18 20.45
CA CYS A 159 65.28 -15.96 20.41
C CYS A 159 65.13 -15.40 18.99
N ALA A 160 66.16 -15.51 18.15
CA ALA A 160 66.13 -15.08 16.76
C ALA A 160 65.41 -16.09 15.82
N GLY A 161 64.88 -17.21 16.33
CA GLY A 161 64.15 -18.21 15.55
C GLY A 161 65.00 -19.00 14.55
N LYS A 162 66.33 -18.94 14.67
CA LYS A 162 67.30 -19.67 13.83
C LYS A 162 67.56 -21.10 14.31
N GLN A 163 67.33 -21.35 15.60
CA GLN A 163 67.41 -22.67 16.22
C GLN A 163 66.11 -22.94 16.98
N ILE A 164 65.60 -24.17 16.89
CA ILE A 164 64.32 -24.58 17.49
C ILE A 164 64.55 -25.03 18.92
N LEU A 165 63.71 -24.57 19.83
CA LEU A 165 63.54 -25.06 21.19
C LEU A 165 62.06 -25.43 21.38
N ILE A 166 61.79 -26.73 21.48
CA ILE A 166 60.44 -27.27 21.68
C ILE A 166 59.88 -26.75 23.01
N GLY A 167 58.63 -26.28 22.98
CA GLY A 167 57.97 -25.66 24.12
C GLY A 167 58.16 -24.14 24.20
N PHE A 168 58.96 -23.54 23.31
CA PHE A 168 59.27 -22.11 23.35
C PHE A 168 59.03 -21.40 22.00
N ASN A 169 59.74 -21.80 20.94
CA ASN A 169 59.69 -21.10 19.65
C ASN A 169 59.22 -21.96 18.46
N ASP A 170 58.74 -23.17 18.75
CA ASP A 170 58.11 -24.03 17.76
C ASP A 170 56.67 -23.57 17.44
N LEU A 171 56.16 -24.00 16.29
CA LEU A 171 54.84 -23.61 15.82
C LEU A 171 53.72 -24.10 16.74
N ALA A 172 53.83 -25.32 17.30
CA ALA A 172 52.79 -25.89 18.15
C ALA A 172 52.61 -25.10 19.44
N SER A 173 53.72 -24.64 20.04
CA SER A 173 53.69 -23.89 21.29
C SER A 173 53.21 -22.45 21.10
N ILE A 174 53.59 -21.78 20.00
CA ILE A 174 53.20 -20.38 19.77
C ILE A 174 51.81 -20.27 19.13
N PHE A 175 51.47 -21.15 18.17
CA PHE A 175 50.18 -21.14 17.47
C PHE A 175 49.50 -22.53 17.50
N PRO A 176 48.92 -22.94 18.64
CA PRO A 176 48.30 -24.25 18.80
C PRO A 176 47.17 -24.54 17.80
N GLU A 177 46.36 -23.53 17.46
CA GLU A 177 45.27 -23.67 16.49
C GLU A 177 45.79 -23.92 15.07
N LEU A 178 46.84 -23.20 14.67
CA LEU A 178 47.46 -23.37 13.35
C LEU A 178 48.15 -24.74 13.24
N ALA A 179 48.74 -25.23 14.33
CA ALA A 179 49.35 -26.56 14.38
C ALA A 179 48.33 -27.69 14.14
N GLN A 180 47.05 -27.51 14.50
CA GLN A 180 46.00 -28.47 14.18
C GLN A 180 45.69 -28.58 12.68
N GLU A 181 46.02 -27.54 11.90
CA GLU A 181 45.85 -27.55 10.44
C GLU A 181 47.01 -28.26 9.71
N ALA A 182 48.01 -28.81 10.41
CA ALA A 182 49.13 -29.50 9.77
C ALA A 182 48.70 -30.86 9.18
N ASP A 183 48.93 -31.05 7.88
CA ASP A 183 48.54 -32.25 7.14
C ASP A 183 49.76 -33.14 6.85
N GLY A 184 50.02 -34.11 7.72
CA GLY A 184 51.06 -35.13 7.54
C GLY A 184 52.50 -34.71 7.90
N TRP A 185 52.68 -33.70 8.75
CA TRP A 185 53.99 -33.24 9.24
C TRP A 185 53.92 -32.77 10.70
N ASP A 186 55.06 -32.75 11.39
CA ASP A 186 55.15 -32.40 12.82
C ASP A 186 55.36 -30.90 13.05
N PRO A 187 54.39 -30.18 13.67
CA PRO A 187 54.49 -28.75 13.95
C PRO A 187 55.54 -28.37 15.00
N THR A 188 55.99 -29.30 15.84
CA THR A 188 57.01 -29.02 16.88
C THR A 188 58.41 -28.88 16.29
N GLY A 189 58.63 -29.40 15.06
CA GLY A 189 59.91 -29.40 14.36
C GLY A 189 60.19 -28.14 13.51
N VAL A 190 59.36 -27.10 13.58
CA VAL A 190 59.51 -25.88 12.80
C VAL A 190 59.30 -24.62 13.64
N THR A 191 60.09 -23.58 13.38
CA THR A 191 59.84 -22.24 13.96
C THR A 191 58.76 -21.49 13.18
N VAL A 192 58.07 -20.58 13.87
CA VAL A 192 57.00 -19.73 13.30
C VAL A 192 57.45 -18.87 12.11
N GLY A 193 58.74 -18.55 12.02
CA GLY A 193 59.35 -17.77 10.94
C GLY A 193 59.86 -18.60 9.75
N SER A 194 59.58 -19.91 9.71
CA SER A 194 60.08 -20.79 8.67
C SER A 194 59.50 -20.47 7.30
N GLY A 195 60.38 -20.27 6.30
CA GLY A 195 60.01 -20.12 4.89
C GLY A 195 59.71 -21.43 4.17
N LYS A 196 59.73 -22.58 4.85
CA LYS A 196 59.43 -23.89 4.25
C LYS A 196 57.94 -24.03 3.95
N LYS A 197 57.62 -24.62 2.81
CA LYS A 197 56.25 -24.95 2.39
C LYS A 197 55.82 -26.29 2.98
N PHE A 198 54.63 -26.33 3.55
CA PHE A 198 54.01 -27.54 4.08
C PHE A 198 52.59 -27.67 3.55
N SER A 199 52.05 -28.89 3.65
CA SER A 199 50.64 -29.19 3.39
C SER A 199 49.79 -28.85 4.61
N TRP A 200 48.68 -28.16 4.38
CA TRP A 200 47.74 -27.72 5.41
C TRP A 200 46.35 -28.22 5.08
N LYS A 201 45.55 -28.50 6.10
CA LYS A 201 44.16 -28.92 5.98
C LYS A 201 43.27 -28.10 6.90
N CYS A 202 42.27 -27.43 6.32
CA CYS A 202 41.35 -26.62 7.12
C CYS A 202 40.22 -27.48 7.68
N SER A 203 39.42 -26.87 8.56
CA SER A 203 38.22 -27.49 9.16
C SER A 203 37.19 -28.00 8.14
N LEU A 204 37.13 -27.40 6.95
CA LEU A 204 36.27 -27.84 5.84
C LEU A 204 36.88 -28.99 5.02
N GLY A 205 38.08 -29.45 5.37
CA GLY A 205 38.77 -30.57 4.73
C GLY A 205 39.56 -30.22 3.47
N HIS A 206 39.69 -28.94 3.10
CA HIS A 206 40.49 -28.53 1.95
C HIS A 206 41.99 -28.67 2.26
N SER A 207 42.74 -29.30 1.36
CA SER A 207 44.20 -29.39 1.45
C SER A 207 44.87 -28.37 0.53
N TRP A 208 45.83 -27.59 1.03
CA TRP A 208 46.63 -26.65 0.24
C TRP A 208 48.08 -26.55 0.73
N THR A 209 48.96 -25.98 -0.09
CA THR A 209 50.38 -25.78 0.24
C THR A 209 50.67 -24.31 0.54
N ALA A 210 51.23 -24.04 1.72
CA ALA A 210 51.62 -22.69 2.15
C ALA A 210 52.88 -22.72 3.03
N THR A 211 53.57 -21.58 3.18
CA THR A 211 54.73 -21.48 4.09
C THR A 211 54.26 -21.20 5.52
N VAL A 212 55.03 -21.65 6.53
CA VAL A 212 54.70 -21.36 7.94
C VAL A 212 54.67 -19.86 8.19
N VAL A 213 55.66 -19.13 7.67
CA VAL A 213 55.74 -17.66 7.82
C VAL A 213 54.57 -16.90 7.18
N SER A 214 53.97 -17.38 6.07
CA SER A 214 52.81 -16.69 5.48
C SER A 214 51.55 -16.90 6.35
N ARG A 215 51.45 -18.08 6.99
CA ARG A 215 50.39 -18.41 7.92
C ARG A 215 50.49 -17.64 9.24
N THR A 216 51.68 -17.43 9.76
CA THR A 216 51.90 -16.75 11.06
C THR A 216 52.00 -15.23 10.93
N SER A 217 52.78 -14.71 9.99
CA SER A 217 53.03 -13.26 9.85
C SER A 217 52.01 -12.55 8.96
N SER A 218 51.48 -13.21 7.93
CA SER A 218 50.52 -12.62 6.98
C SER A 218 49.09 -13.11 7.20
N ASN A 219 48.87 -14.00 8.17
CA ASN A 219 47.58 -14.62 8.51
C ASN A 219 46.83 -15.16 7.27
N THR A 220 47.55 -15.74 6.30
CA THR A 220 46.93 -16.19 5.04
C THR A 220 46.09 -17.44 5.29
N GLY A 221 44.77 -17.38 5.07
CA GLY A 221 43.83 -18.50 5.23
C GLY A 221 43.98 -19.65 4.22
N CYS A 222 43.02 -20.57 4.23
CA CYS A 222 42.90 -21.61 3.21
C CYS A 222 42.69 -20.97 1.83
N SER A 223 43.55 -21.28 0.85
CA SER A 223 43.49 -20.71 -0.50
C SER A 223 42.19 -21.04 -1.25
N ILE A 224 41.56 -22.17 -0.92
CA ILE A 224 40.28 -22.61 -1.50
C ILE A 224 39.12 -21.86 -0.83
N CYS A 225 39.11 -21.73 0.51
CA CYS A 225 38.10 -20.94 1.23
C CYS A 225 38.16 -19.45 0.86
N ASP A 226 39.36 -18.89 0.72
CA ASP A 226 39.60 -17.50 0.29
C ASP A 226 39.28 -17.26 -1.19
N GLY A 227 38.99 -18.30 -1.98
CA GLY A 227 38.70 -18.20 -3.41
C GLY A 227 39.92 -17.87 -4.29
N LYS A 228 41.15 -18.05 -3.77
CA LYS A 228 42.41 -17.89 -4.52
C LYS A 228 42.70 -19.09 -5.42
N GLN A 229 42.28 -20.29 -4.99
CA GLN A 229 42.31 -21.52 -5.77
C GLN A 229 40.90 -22.06 -5.95
N ILE A 230 40.59 -22.54 -7.16
CA ILE A 230 39.26 -23.05 -7.51
C ILE A 230 39.22 -24.55 -7.25
N GLN A 231 38.19 -24.98 -6.54
CA GLN A 231 37.80 -26.37 -6.36
C GLN A 231 36.40 -26.57 -6.94
N ILE A 232 36.32 -27.37 -8.00
CA ILE A 232 35.07 -27.75 -8.67
C ILE A 232 34.16 -28.43 -7.65
N GLY A 233 32.89 -28.02 -7.62
CA GLY A 233 31.89 -28.51 -6.67
C GLY A 233 31.81 -27.71 -5.37
N PHE A 234 32.71 -26.74 -5.13
CA PHE A 234 32.75 -25.98 -3.88
C PHE A 234 32.67 -24.47 -4.08
N ASN A 235 33.67 -23.87 -4.73
CA ASN A 235 33.82 -22.40 -4.85
C ASN A 235 33.83 -21.89 -6.31
N ASP A 236 33.62 -22.78 -7.28
CA ASP A 236 33.43 -22.40 -8.67
C ASP A 236 32.08 -21.71 -8.90
N LEU A 237 31.96 -20.98 -10.01
CA LEU A 237 30.74 -20.23 -10.33
C LEU A 237 29.54 -21.14 -10.55
N ALA A 238 29.72 -22.32 -11.17
CA ALA A 238 28.61 -23.22 -11.45
C ALA A 238 27.98 -23.77 -10.18
N SER A 239 28.80 -24.13 -9.20
CA SER A 239 28.34 -24.68 -7.93
C SER A 239 27.69 -23.62 -7.03
N LYS A 240 28.21 -22.38 -7.02
CA LYS A 240 27.64 -21.29 -6.20
C LYS A 240 26.46 -20.58 -6.86
N PHE A 241 26.44 -20.47 -8.19
CA PHE A 241 25.42 -19.76 -8.96
C PHE A 241 24.96 -20.58 -10.17
N PRO A 242 24.21 -21.68 -9.97
CA PRO A 242 23.78 -22.56 -11.06
C PRO A 242 22.96 -21.84 -12.15
N ASP A 243 22.13 -20.87 -11.77
CA ASP A 243 21.30 -20.13 -12.74
C ASP A 243 22.11 -19.14 -13.58
N LEU A 244 23.13 -18.49 -13.00
CA LEU A 244 24.04 -17.64 -13.76
C LEU A 244 24.95 -18.47 -14.67
N ALA A 245 25.32 -19.68 -14.27
CA ALA A 245 26.10 -20.58 -15.10
C ALA A 245 25.40 -20.93 -16.42
N LYS A 246 24.05 -20.99 -16.44
CA LYS A 246 23.25 -21.19 -17.66
C LYS A 246 23.32 -19.99 -18.62
N GLU A 247 23.64 -18.80 -18.11
CA GLU A 247 23.79 -17.59 -18.92
C GLU A 247 25.19 -17.47 -19.57
N ALA A 248 26.11 -18.41 -19.31
CA ALA A 248 27.46 -18.36 -19.88
C ALA A 248 27.45 -18.63 -21.40
N ASP A 249 27.92 -17.66 -22.18
CA ASP A 249 27.94 -17.75 -23.64
C ASP A 249 29.33 -18.18 -24.14
N GLY A 250 29.51 -19.48 -24.38
CA GLY A 250 30.74 -20.03 -24.99
C GLY A 250 31.93 -20.20 -24.05
N TRP A 251 31.72 -20.24 -22.74
CA TRP A 251 32.77 -20.50 -21.74
C TRP A 251 32.29 -21.42 -20.63
N ASP A 252 33.23 -22.07 -19.94
CA ASP A 252 32.97 -23.05 -18.88
C ASP A 252 32.95 -22.38 -17.49
N PRO A 253 31.79 -22.31 -16.82
CA PRO A 253 31.66 -21.66 -15.52
C PRO A 253 32.38 -22.36 -14.36
N THR A 254 32.73 -23.65 -14.51
CA THR A 254 33.42 -24.42 -13.46
C THR A 254 34.88 -24.02 -13.29
N LYS A 255 35.47 -23.36 -14.30
CA LYS A 255 36.88 -22.93 -14.32
C LYS A 255 37.13 -21.57 -13.70
N PHE A 256 36.08 -20.88 -13.23
CA PHE A 256 36.19 -19.53 -12.71
C PHE A 256 35.58 -19.41 -11.32
N HIS A 257 36.27 -18.70 -10.44
CA HIS A 257 35.72 -18.28 -9.15
C HIS A 257 34.68 -17.17 -9.39
N PHE A 258 33.54 -17.22 -8.70
CA PHE A 258 32.44 -16.26 -8.90
C PHE A 258 32.82 -14.80 -8.61
N GLY A 259 33.88 -14.55 -7.85
CA GLY A 259 34.37 -13.20 -7.52
C GLY A 259 35.41 -12.61 -8.48
N THR A 260 35.73 -13.27 -9.60
CA THR A 260 36.79 -12.82 -10.50
C THR A 260 36.41 -11.54 -11.28
N PRO A 261 37.33 -10.57 -11.47
CA PRO A 261 37.08 -9.36 -12.28
C PRO A 261 37.17 -9.61 -13.80
N LYS A 262 37.32 -10.87 -14.25
CA LYS A 262 37.42 -11.19 -15.67
C LYS A 262 36.10 -10.94 -16.39
N LYS A 263 36.16 -10.22 -17.53
CA LYS A 263 35.02 -10.02 -18.45
C LYS A 263 34.77 -11.29 -19.26
N MET A 264 33.52 -11.73 -19.28
CA MET A 264 33.06 -12.87 -20.07
C MET A 264 31.78 -12.49 -20.83
N ALA A 265 31.47 -13.24 -21.89
CA ALA A 265 30.24 -13.11 -22.64
C ALA A 265 29.08 -13.82 -21.93
N TRP A 266 27.91 -13.20 -21.92
CA TRP A 266 26.70 -13.68 -21.28
C TRP A 266 25.52 -13.60 -22.24
N VAL A 267 24.60 -14.55 -22.12
CA VAL A 267 23.33 -14.58 -22.84
C VAL A 267 22.19 -14.73 -21.84
N CYS A 268 21.20 -13.85 -21.90
CA CYS A 268 20.04 -13.96 -21.01
C CYS A 268 18.99 -14.89 -21.60
N ILE A 269 17.99 -15.24 -20.79
CA ILE A 269 16.86 -16.09 -21.21
C ILE A 269 16.14 -15.54 -22.45
N LYS A 270 16.17 -14.23 -22.66
CA LYS A 270 15.56 -13.56 -23.83
C LYS A 270 16.48 -13.49 -25.06
N GLY A 271 17.68 -14.09 -24.99
CA GLY A 271 18.63 -14.20 -26.11
C GLY A 271 19.57 -13.00 -26.30
N HIS A 272 19.54 -11.98 -25.43
CA HIS A 272 20.46 -10.84 -25.57
C HIS A 272 21.87 -11.22 -25.13
N ARG A 273 22.87 -10.89 -25.96
CA ARG A 273 24.29 -11.11 -25.68
C ARG A 273 24.95 -9.83 -25.15
N TRP A 274 25.72 -9.93 -24.07
CA TRP A 274 26.53 -8.83 -23.56
C TRP A 274 27.80 -9.32 -22.86
N GLU A 275 28.77 -8.43 -22.70
CA GLU A 275 30.00 -8.70 -21.98
C GLU A 275 30.02 -7.93 -20.66
N THR A 276 30.34 -8.61 -19.56
CA THR A 276 30.55 -7.98 -18.26
C THR A 276 31.47 -8.81 -17.38
N GLN A 277 32.01 -8.23 -16.31
CA GLN A 277 32.83 -8.95 -15.35
C GLN A 277 32.00 -10.00 -14.62
N ILE A 278 32.58 -11.17 -14.37
CA ILE A 278 31.95 -12.22 -13.56
C ILE A 278 31.54 -11.66 -12.19
N SER A 279 32.43 -10.93 -11.52
CA SER A 279 32.13 -10.29 -10.24
C SER A 279 31.01 -9.25 -10.28
N ASP A 280 30.84 -8.51 -11.38
CA ASP A 280 29.74 -7.55 -11.54
C ASP A 280 28.40 -8.29 -11.72
N ARG A 281 28.39 -9.43 -12.45
CA ARG A 281 27.20 -10.27 -12.62
C ARG A 281 26.79 -10.99 -11.34
N THR A 282 27.76 -11.48 -10.56
CA THR A 282 27.52 -12.29 -9.34
C THR A 282 27.38 -11.45 -8.07
N LYS A 283 28.37 -10.60 -7.74
CA LYS A 283 28.42 -9.85 -6.48
C LYS A 283 27.57 -8.57 -6.52
N LYS A 284 27.58 -7.83 -7.64
CA LYS A 284 26.78 -6.60 -7.79
C LYS A 284 25.39 -6.84 -8.37
N GLY A 285 25.15 -8.01 -8.96
CA GLY A 285 23.85 -8.39 -9.53
C GLY A 285 23.49 -7.65 -10.82
N TYR A 286 24.45 -7.06 -11.53
CA TYR A 286 24.17 -6.38 -12.80
C TYR A 286 23.70 -7.37 -13.85
N GLY A 287 22.44 -7.23 -14.27
CA GLY A 287 21.81 -8.11 -15.27
C GLY A 287 22.05 -7.67 -16.71
N CYS A 288 21.23 -8.21 -17.61
CA CYS A 288 21.28 -7.87 -19.02
C CYS A 288 21.01 -6.35 -19.26
N PRO A 289 21.90 -5.62 -19.94
CA PRO A 289 21.74 -4.18 -20.17
C PRO A 289 20.58 -3.84 -21.12
N VAL A 290 20.19 -4.78 -21.98
CA VAL A 290 19.04 -4.60 -22.88
C VAL A 290 17.72 -4.76 -22.11
N CYS A 291 17.60 -5.83 -21.30
CA CYS A 291 16.41 -6.05 -20.47
C CYS A 291 16.18 -4.96 -19.43
N SER A 292 17.26 -4.32 -18.95
CA SER A 292 17.21 -3.21 -17.98
C SER A 292 17.12 -1.83 -18.64
N ASN A 293 16.95 -1.75 -19.97
CA ASN A 293 16.87 -0.51 -20.74
C ASN A 293 18.07 0.43 -20.58
N GLN A 294 19.24 -0.10 -20.20
CA GLN A 294 20.51 0.65 -20.18
C GLN A 294 21.18 0.68 -21.56
N ARG A 295 20.89 -0.30 -22.41
CA ARG A 295 21.35 -0.36 -23.81
C ARG A 295 20.16 -0.56 -24.74
N LEU A 296 20.03 0.32 -25.72
CA LEU A 296 19.02 0.24 -26.77
C LEU A 296 19.33 -0.93 -27.73
N GLN A 297 18.29 -1.66 -28.09
CA GLN A 297 18.27 -2.67 -29.13
C GLN A 297 16.97 -2.51 -29.94
N VAL A 298 17.13 -2.06 -31.18
CA VAL A 298 16.02 -1.82 -32.13
C VAL A 298 15.27 -3.14 -32.39
N GLY A 299 13.95 -3.07 -32.40
CA GLY A 299 13.04 -4.21 -32.52
C GLY A 299 12.79 -4.94 -31.20
N TYR A 300 13.33 -4.45 -30.08
CA TYR A 300 13.16 -5.09 -28.77
C TYR A 300 12.74 -4.12 -27.67
N ASN A 301 13.58 -3.14 -27.32
CA ASN A 301 13.31 -2.20 -26.22
C ASN A 301 13.25 -0.73 -26.66
N ASP A 302 13.25 -0.48 -27.96
CA ASP A 302 13.01 0.84 -28.51
C ASP A 302 11.55 1.29 -28.28
N LEU A 303 11.32 2.61 -28.35
CA LEU A 303 10.00 3.18 -28.10
C LEU A 303 8.97 2.74 -29.13
N ALA A 304 9.35 2.60 -30.41
CA ALA A 304 8.42 2.18 -31.46
C ALA A 304 7.86 0.78 -31.23
N THR A 305 8.74 -0.16 -30.83
CA THR A 305 8.36 -1.54 -30.52
C THR A 305 7.55 -1.65 -29.22
N THR A 306 7.95 -0.92 -28.17
CA THR A 306 7.34 -1.07 -26.85
C THR A 306 6.07 -0.23 -26.65
N HIS A 307 5.98 0.94 -27.29
CA HIS A 307 4.87 1.89 -27.13
C HIS A 307 4.51 2.54 -28.49
N PRO A 308 3.94 1.77 -29.44
CA PRO A 308 3.64 2.25 -30.79
C PRO A 308 2.76 3.50 -30.81
N GLU A 309 1.76 3.58 -29.93
CA GLU A 309 0.85 4.74 -29.84
C GLU A 309 1.53 6.04 -29.37
N ILE A 310 2.60 5.92 -28.59
CA ILE A 310 3.41 7.07 -28.16
C ILE A 310 4.40 7.42 -29.26
N ALA A 311 4.98 6.43 -29.94
CA ALA A 311 5.87 6.64 -31.08
C ALA A 311 5.19 7.41 -32.23
N LEU A 312 3.89 7.17 -32.49
CA LEU A 312 3.11 7.94 -33.47
C LEU A 312 3.01 9.44 -33.17
N GLN A 313 3.28 9.84 -31.91
CA GLN A 313 3.24 11.24 -31.49
C GLN A 313 4.60 11.92 -31.59
N ALA A 314 5.65 11.22 -32.06
CA ALA A 314 6.94 11.83 -32.29
C ALA A 314 6.88 12.83 -33.46
N ASP A 315 7.42 14.02 -33.27
CA ASP A 315 7.41 15.08 -34.27
C ASP A 315 8.84 15.51 -34.60
N GLY A 316 9.35 15.02 -35.74
CA GLY A 316 10.68 15.38 -36.26
C GLY A 316 11.86 14.59 -35.69
N TRP A 317 11.63 13.43 -35.08
CA TRP A 317 12.68 12.53 -34.60
C TRP A 317 12.27 11.05 -34.73
N ASP A 318 13.24 10.14 -34.72
CA ASP A 318 13.02 8.70 -34.92
C ASP A 318 12.71 7.98 -33.60
N PRO A 319 11.49 7.42 -33.42
CA PRO A 319 11.11 6.68 -32.21
C PRO A 319 11.92 5.41 -31.94
N THR A 320 12.61 4.86 -32.94
CA THR A 320 13.46 3.67 -32.75
C THR A 320 14.81 3.99 -32.08
N SER A 321 15.16 5.28 -32.00
CA SER A 321 16.47 5.76 -31.50
C SER A 321 16.58 5.87 -29.98
N ILE A 322 15.49 5.64 -29.24
CA ILE A 322 15.43 5.78 -27.78
C ILE A 322 14.67 4.64 -27.12
N VAL A 323 14.94 4.43 -25.83
CA VAL A 323 14.15 3.54 -24.97
C VAL A 323 13.02 4.32 -24.27
N ALA A 324 11.95 3.63 -23.89
CA ALA A 324 10.81 4.23 -23.19
C ALA A 324 11.17 4.98 -21.88
N GLY A 325 12.28 4.62 -21.24
CA GLY A 325 12.74 5.21 -19.97
C GLY A 325 13.64 6.43 -20.10
N ASP A 326 13.91 6.94 -21.31
CA ASP A 326 14.85 8.04 -21.54
C ASP A 326 14.36 9.36 -20.89
N SER A 327 15.28 10.09 -20.28
CA SER A 327 15.03 11.39 -19.62
C SER A 327 15.25 12.58 -20.55
N LYS A 328 15.70 12.38 -21.79
CA LYS A 328 15.80 13.45 -22.80
C LYS A 328 14.42 13.99 -23.19
N LYS A 329 14.35 15.30 -23.41
CA LYS A 329 13.16 15.99 -23.91
C LYS A 329 13.09 15.87 -25.43
N PHE A 330 11.90 15.55 -25.92
CA PHE A 330 11.60 15.45 -27.35
C PHE A 330 10.36 16.27 -27.67
N ARG A 331 10.22 16.65 -28.95
CA ARG A 331 9.03 17.35 -29.46
C ARG A 331 7.96 16.33 -29.82
N TRP A 332 6.74 16.55 -29.32
CA TRP A 332 5.60 15.66 -29.49
C TRP A 332 4.44 16.39 -30.16
N LYS A 333 3.63 15.64 -30.91
CA LYS A 333 2.41 16.10 -31.56
C LYS A 333 1.24 15.20 -31.20
N CYS A 334 0.14 15.78 -30.72
CA CYS A 334 -1.04 15.00 -30.36
C CYS A 334 -1.94 14.82 -31.59
N HIS A 335 -2.94 13.96 -31.46
CA HIS A 335 -3.94 13.74 -32.51
C HIS A 335 -4.72 15.01 -32.91
N LYS A 336 -4.76 16.04 -32.04
CA LYS A 336 -5.36 17.35 -32.33
C LYS A 336 -4.38 18.37 -32.92
N GLY A 337 -3.12 17.99 -33.13
CA GLY A 337 -2.09 18.81 -33.77
C GLY A 337 -1.28 19.71 -32.83
N HIS A 338 -1.54 19.73 -31.52
CA HIS A 338 -0.75 20.54 -30.58
C HIS A 338 0.68 20.01 -30.45
N LEU A 339 1.64 20.93 -30.46
CA LEU A 339 3.06 20.65 -30.29
C LEU A 339 3.49 20.97 -28.85
N TRP A 340 4.26 20.08 -28.23
CA TRP A 340 4.87 20.34 -26.92
C TRP A 340 6.16 19.55 -26.72
N GLU A 341 6.96 19.99 -25.74
CA GLU A 341 8.17 19.29 -25.33
C GLU A 341 7.93 18.50 -24.05
N ALA A 342 8.32 17.22 -24.05
CA ALA A 342 8.25 16.36 -22.88
C ALA A 342 9.32 15.29 -22.92
N THR A 343 9.67 14.73 -21.76
CA THR A 343 10.59 13.59 -21.68
C THR A 343 9.88 12.30 -22.05
N CYS A 344 10.59 11.36 -22.70
CA CYS A 344 10.03 10.05 -23.05
C CYS A 344 9.50 9.32 -21.80
N SER A 345 10.29 9.31 -20.73
CA SER A 345 9.89 8.73 -19.43
C SER A 345 8.60 9.33 -18.84
N SER A 346 8.36 10.64 -18.96
CA SER A 346 7.10 11.24 -18.50
C SER A 346 5.88 10.77 -19.29
N ARG A 347 6.05 10.48 -20.58
CA ARG A 347 4.98 9.97 -21.45
C ARG A 347 4.67 8.51 -21.16
N THR A 348 5.70 7.68 -20.98
CA THR A 348 5.57 6.22 -20.85
C THR A 348 5.27 5.77 -19.43
N LYS A 349 5.94 6.34 -18.41
CA LYS A 349 5.77 5.94 -17.00
C LYS A 349 4.62 6.67 -16.30
N ASN A 350 4.51 7.99 -16.51
CA ASN A 350 3.53 8.82 -15.79
C ASN A 350 2.22 9.02 -16.57
N GLY A 351 2.15 8.55 -17.83
CA GLY A 351 0.99 8.75 -18.70
C GLY A 351 0.72 10.23 -19.02
N ALA A 352 1.73 11.11 -18.88
CA ALA A 352 1.54 12.54 -19.13
C ALA A 352 1.22 12.75 -20.62
N GLY A 353 0.09 13.41 -20.90
CA GLY A 353 -0.39 13.67 -22.25
C GLY A 353 -0.02 15.06 -22.77
N CYS A 354 -0.78 15.52 -23.76
CA CYS A 354 -0.66 16.88 -24.27
C CYS A 354 -1.11 17.90 -23.19
N PRO A 355 -0.26 18.86 -22.78
CA PRO A 355 -0.59 19.83 -21.74
C PRO A 355 -1.72 20.78 -22.16
N VAL A 356 -1.87 21.05 -23.46
CA VAL A 356 -2.99 21.85 -24.00
C VAL A 356 -4.30 21.09 -23.88
N CYS A 357 -4.35 19.82 -24.28
CA CYS A 357 -5.56 18.99 -24.16
C CYS A 357 -5.97 18.74 -22.69
N ALA A 358 -4.99 18.69 -21.79
CA ALA A 358 -5.21 18.49 -20.36
C ALA A 358 -5.50 19.80 -19.60
N ASN A 359 -5.64 20.95 -20.27
CA ASN A 359 -5.82 22.26 -19.66
C ASN A 359 -4.74 22.61 -18.61
N GLN A 360 -3.50 22.22 -18.87
CA GLN A 360 -2.32 22.60 -18.08
C GLN A 360 -1.56 23.76 -18.73
N GLN A 361 -1.69 23.92 -20.05
CA GLN A 361 -1.12 25.01 -20.82
C GLN A 361 -2.21 25.67 -21.68
N LEU A 362 -2.31 26.99 -21.62
CA LEU A 362 -3.26 27.78 -22.38
C LEU A 362 -2.82 27.91 -23.85
N LEU A 363 -3.76 27.71 -24.78
CA LEU A 363 -3.66 27.99 -26.19
C LEU A 363 -4.90 28.78 -26.61
N VAL A 364 -4.71 30.06 -26.91
CA VAL A 364 -5.77 30.99 -27.32
C VAL A 364 -6.41 30.51 -28.63
N GLY A 365 -7.74 30.55 -28.70
CA GLY A 365 -8.54 30.02 -29.80
C GLY A 365 -8.81 28.52 -29.71
N TYR A 366 -8.35 27.86 -28.65
CA TYR A 366 -8.52 26.41 -28.48
C TYR A 366 -9.10 26.03 -27.13
N ASN A 367 -8.38 26.29 -26.03
CA ASN A 367 -8.80 25.90 -24.67
C ASN A 367 -9.03 27.08 -23.73
N ASP A 368 -8.95 28.31 -24.23
CA ASP A 368 -9.32 29.48 -23.46
C ASP A 368 -10.82 29.51 -23.13
N LEU A 369 -11.18 30.32 -22.13
CA LEU A 369 -12.55 30.41 -21.64
C LEU A 369 -13.48 31.05 -22.68
N ALA A 370 -12.99 32.00 -23.48
CA ALA A 370 -13.81 32.66 -24.50
C ALA A 370 -14.26 31.65 -25.58
N THR A 371 -13.34 30.80 -26.03
CA THR A 371 -13.65 29.76 -27.04
C THR A 371 -14.48 28.62 -26.46
N THR A 372 -14.17 28.13 -25.25
CA THR A 372 -14.84 26.95 -24.70
C THR A 372 -16.19 27.26 -24.03
N HIS A 373 -16.33 28.45 -23.43
CA HIS A 373 -17.51 28.84 -22.63
C HIS A 373 -17.92 30.29 -22.92
N PRO A 374 -18.40 30.59 -24.15
CA PRO A 374 -18.68 31.97 -24.58
C PRO A 374 -19.71 32.70 -23.71
N GLU A 375 -20.73 32.01 -23.21
CA GLU A 375 -21.76 32.62 -22.34
C GLU A 375 -21.25 32.97 -20.94
N ILE A 376 -20.24 32.25 -20.45
CA ILE A 376 -19.57 32.59 -19.19
C ILE A 376 -18.57 33.71 -19.44
N ALA A 377 -17.83 33.68 -20.55
CA ALA A 377 -16.89 34.73 -20.92
C ALA A 377 -17.55 36.12 -21.02
N LYS A 378 -18.80 36.21 -21.51
CA LYS A 378 -19.60 37.46 -21.52
C LYS A 378 -19.83 38.08 -20.12
N GLN A 379 -19.72 37.29 -19.06
CA GLN A 379 -19.91 37.73 -17.67
C GLN A 379 -18.62 38.24 -17.03
N ALA A 380 -17.50 38.29 -17.76
CA ALA A 380 -16.26 38.84 -17.27
C ALA A 380 -16.36 40.36 -17.03
N ASP A 381 -16.13 40.79 -15.79
CA ASP A 381 -16.18 42.21 -15.42
C ASP A 381 -14.79 42.84 -15.48
N GLY A 382 -14.42 43.40 -16.64
CA GLY A 382 -13.18 44.17 -16.80
C GLY A 382 -11.89 43.35 -16.93
N TRP A 383 -11.95 42.10 -17.39
CA TRP A 383 -10.78 41.27 -17.68
C TRP A 383 -10.98 40.45 -18.96
N ASP A 384 -9.88 40.05 -19.59
CA ASP A 384 -9.88 39.32 -20.86
C ASP A 384 -10.12 37.80 -20.67
N PRO A 385 -11.26 37.25 -21.14
CA PRO A 385 -11.58 35.83 -21.02
C PRO A 385 -10.65 34.89 -21.82
N THR A 386 -9.88 35.41 -22.77
CA THR A 386 -8.92 34.59 -23.53
C THR A 386 -7.64 34.28 -22.74
N SER A 387 -7.40 34.99 -21.62
CA SER A 387 -6.18 34.87 -20.80
C SER A 387 -6.16 33.66 -19.85
N VAL A 388 -7.26 32.90 -19.77
CA VAL A 388 -7.42 31.76 -18.86
C VAL A 388 -8.24 30.65 -19.51
N PHE A 389 -8.07 29.41 -19.07
CA PHE A 389 -8.92 28.27 -19.44
C PHE A 389 -9.93 27.94 -18.33
N ALA A 390 -11.02 27.27 -18.67
CA ALA A 390 -12.16 26.97 -17.80
C ALA A 390 -11.83 26.28 -16.45
N GLY A 391 -10.77 25.48 -16.39
CA GLY A 391 -10.41 24.72 -15.18
C GLY A 391 -9.61 25.49 -14.13
N THR A 392 -9.26 26.76 -14.35
CA THR A 392 -8.32 27.46 -13.45
C THR A 392 -8.94 27.90 -12.12
N HIS A 393 -8.16 27.80 -11.04
CA HIS A 393 -8.54 28.27 -9.70
C HIS A 393 -8.37 29.79 -9.51
N VAL A 394 -7.97 30.52 -10.56
CA VAL A 394 -7.80 31.98 -10.49
C VAL A 394 -9.14 32.65 -10.21
N ARG A 395 -9.19 33.50 -9.18
CA ARG A 395 -10.36 34.33 -8.85
C ARG A 395 -10.43 35.51 -9.81
N LYS A 396 -11.60 35.72 -10.41
CA LYS A 396 -11.88 36.84 -11.31
C LYS A 396 -13.18 37.54 -10.90
N PRO A 397 -13.33 38.84 -11.21
CA PRO A 397 -14.58 39.57 -11.02
C PRO A 397 -15.59 39.21 -12.14
N TRP A 398 -16.86 39.08 -11.78
CA TRP A 398 -17.96 38.67 -12.66
C TRP A 398 -19.15 39.61 -12.52
N ILE A 399 -19.89 39.78 -13.61
CA ILE A 399 -21.14 40.54 -13.67
C ILE A 399 -22.25 39.68 -14.30
N CYS A 400 -23.44 39.69 -13.71
CA CYS A 400 -24.58 38.95 -14.25
C CYS A 400 -25.45 39.87 -15.11
N ASN A 401 -26.41 39.28 -15.84
CA ASN A 401 -27.35 40.03 -16.68
C ASN A 401 -28.21 41.04 -15.90
N LYS A 402 -28.34 40.89 -14.57
CA LYS A 402 -29.03 41.86 -13.69
C LYS A 402 -28.10 42.95 -13.13
N GLY A 403 -26.83 42.97 -13.54
CA GLY A 403 -25.85 43.98 -13.13
C GLY A 403 -25.14 43.71 -11.80
N HIS A 404 -25.41 42.59 -11.12
CA HIS A 404 -24.74 42.25 -9.86
C HIS A 404 -23.29 41.85 -10.11
N ARG A 405 -22.36 42.43 -9.32
CA ARG A 405 -20.92 42.13 -9.37
C ARG A 405 -20.51 41.21 -8.22
N TRP A 406 -19.69 40.20 -8.49
CA TRP A 406 -19.11 39.33 -7.47
C TRP A 406 -17.76 38.76 -7.90
N THR A 407 -17.03 38.15 -6.97
CA THR A 407 -15.75 37.50 -7.23
C THR A 407 -15.86 36.00 -7.01
N SER A 408 -15.52 35.19 -8.02
CA SER A 408 -15.45 33.73 -7.92
C SER A 408 -14.32 33.18 -8.79
N THR A 409 -13.95 31.91 -8.59
CA THR A 409 -12.95 31.23 -9.42
C THR A 409 -13.53 30.90 -10.79
N VAL A 410 -12.68 30.87 -11.83
CA VAL A 410 -13.11 30.45 -13.18
C VAL A 410 -13.65 29.02 -13.14
N GLN A 411 -12.95 28.10 -12.45
CA GLN A 411 -13.41 26.73 -12.27
C GLN A 411 -14.84 26.61 -11.71
N ASN A 412 -15.20 27.37 -10.66
CA ASN A 412 -16.55 27.33 -10.11
C ASN A 412 -17.59 27.86 -11.11
N ARG A 413 -17.19 28.76 -12.01
CA ARG A 413 -18.08 29.34 -13.03
C ARG A 413 -18.23 28.48 -14.27
N SER A 414 -17.20 27.73 -14.67
CA SER A 414 -17.22 26.87 -15.88
C SER A 414 -17.21 25.37 -15.62
N GLY A 415 -17.39 24.94 -14.36
CA GLY A 415 -17.60 23.53 -14.01
C GLY A 415 -18.98 23.00 -14.40
N GLN A 416 -19.25 21.72 -14.09
CA GLN A 416 -20.52 21.06 -14.39
C GLN A 416 -21.74 21.73 -13.73
N ASN A 417 -21.54 22.33 -12.55
CA ASN A 417 -22.55 23.12 -11.84
C ASN A 417 -22.04 24.56 -11.68
N PRO A 418 -22.20 25.40 -12.71
CA PRO A 418 -21.77 26.79 -12.68
C PRO A 418 -22.35 27.53 -11.47
N GLU A 419 -21.48 28.05 -10.61
CA GLU A 419 -21.91 28.88 -9.47
C GLU A 419 -22.60 30.13 -10.01
N SER A 420 -23.92 30.20 -9.88
CA SER A 420 -24.69 31.36 -10.30
C SER A 420 -24.43 32.56 -9.39
N CYS A 421 -24.79 33.75 -9.88
CA CYS A 421 -24.64 34.99 -9.11
C CYS A 421 -25.17 34.82 -7.67
N PRO A 422 -24.37 35.10 -6.62
CA PRO A 422 -24.74 34.83 -5.23
C PRO A 422 -25.95 35.67 -4.77
N ILE A 423 -26.15 36.83 -5.39
CA ILE A 423 -27.32 37.68 -5.14
C ILE A 423 -28.56 37.09 -5.82
N CYS A 424 -28.49 36.73 -7.10
CA CYS A 424 -29.64 36.14 -7.81
C CYS A 424 -30.07 34.79 -7.24
N SER A 425 -29.13 34.00 -6.73
CA SER A 425 -29.39 32.69 -6.10
C SER A 425 -29.81 32.78 -4.63
N GLY A 426 -29.82 33.99 -4.05
CA GLY A 426 -30.22 34.22 -2.66
C GLY A 426 -29.21 33.76 -1.60
N LYS A 427 -27.97 33.44 -2.00
CA LYS A 427 -26.85 33.16 -1.08
C LYS A 427 -26.30 34.42 -0.40
N GLN A 428 -26.39 35.56 -1.08
CA GLN A 428 -26.03 36.87 -0.55
C GLN A 428 -27.24 37.80 -0.63
N VAL A 429 -27.49 38.54 0.46
CA VAL A 429 -28.63 39.46 0.56
C VAL A 429 -28.24 40.81 -0.03
N LEU A 430 -29.13 41.35 -0.85
CA LEU A 430 -29.11 42.71 -1.37
C LEU A 430 -30.44 43.37 -0.97
N PRO A 431 -30.42 44.30 0.00
CA PRO A 431 -31.62 45.02 0.43
C PRO A 431 -32.30 45.74 -0.74
N GLY A 432 -33.62 45.63 -0.83
CA GLY A 432 -34.45 46.17 -1.91
C GLY A 432 -34.57 45.25 -3.13
N PHE A 433 -33.91 44.09 -3.16
CA PHE A 433 -33.94 43.17 -4.30
C PHE A 433 -34.37 41.74 -3.93
N ASN A 434 -33.63 41.08 -3.03
CA ASN A 434 -33.86 39.67 -2.68
C ASN A 434 -34.04 39.43 -1.18
N ASP A 435 -34.17 40.50 -0.39
CA ASP A 435 -34.42 40.42 1.03
C ASP A 435 -35.87 40.04 1.35
N LEU A 436 -36.09 39.55 2.57
CA LEU A 436 -37.40 39.08 3.02
C LEU A 436 -38.42 40.21 3.08
N ALA A 437 -38.03 41.42 3.48
CA ALA A 437 -38.95 42.56 3.60
C ALA A 437 -39.53 42.96 2.25
N SER A 438 -38.69 42.96 1.21
CA SER A 438 -39.09 43.33 -0.15
C SER A 438 -39.94 42.25 -0.84
N LEU A 439 -39.63 40.97 -0.62
CA LEU A 439 -40.32 39.88 -1.32
C LEU A 439 -41.56 39.34 -0.58
N PHE A 440 -41.56 39.36 0.75
CA PHE A 440 -42.66 38.86 1.58
C PHE A 440 -43.01 39.86 2.70
N PRO A 441 -43.57 41.03 2.35
CA PRO A 441 -43.85 42.09 3.33
C PRO A 441 -44.82 41.66 4.44
N ASP A 442 -45.77 40.78 4.15
CA ASP A 442 -46.73 40.31 5.17
C ASP A 442 -46.11 39.35 6.18
N ILE A 443 -45.17 38.49 5.74
CA ILE A 443 -44.43 37.61 6.64
C ILE A 443 -43.41 38.42 7.44
N ALA A 444 -42.78 39.43 6.83
CA ALA A 444 -41.83 40.31 7.51
C ALA A 444 -42.44 41.01 8.73
N LYS A 445 -43.76 41.29 8.74
CA LYS A 445 -44.48 41.85 9.90
C LYS A 445 -44.48 40.91 11.13
N PHE A 446 -44.34 39.61 10.92
CA PHE A 446 -44.31 38.62 12.00
C PHE A 446 -42.93 38.52 12.68
N ALA A 447 -41.90 39.23 12.20
CA ALA A 447 -40.57 39.21 12.79
C ALA A 447 -40.58 39.80 14.21
N ASP A 448 -40.17 39.01 15.20
CA ASP A 448 -40.08 39.43 16.61
C ASP A 448 -38.61 39.68 16.99
N GLY A 449 -38.15 40.93 16.86
CA GLY A 449 -36.85 41.38 17.36
C GLY A 449 -35.64 41.19 16.43
N TRP A 450 -35.85 41.14 15.12
CA TRP A 450 -34.77 41.06 14.11
C TRP A 450 -35.17 41.81 12.83
N ASP A 451 -34.20 42.21 12.00
CA ASP A 451 -34.45 42.94 10.74
C ASP A 451 -34.65 41.96 9.56
N PRO A 452 -35.85 41.93 8.94
CA PRO A 452 -36.12 41.12 7.76
C PRO A 452 -35.24 41.46 6.53
N ARG A 453 -34.63 42.65 6.48
CA ARG A 453 -33.80 43.08 5.34
C ARG A 453 -32.45 42.39 5.24
N GLU A 454 -32.00 41.72 6.32
CA GLU A 454 -30.71 41.03 6.37
C GLU A 454 -30.77 39.56 5.93
N TYR A 455 -31.95 39.07 5.56
CA TYR A 455 -32.19 37.65 5.27
C TYR A 455 -32.94 37.48 3.96
N THR A 456 -32.60 36.46 3.18
CA THR A 456 -33.38 36.06 2.02
C THR A 456 -34.57 35.17 2.44
N PRO A 457 -35.66 35.13 1.66
CA PRO A 457 -36.81 34.26 1.95
C PRO A 457 -36.45 32.78 2.06
N GLY A 458 -35.43 32.32 1.33
CA GLY A 458 -34.96 30.92 1.37
C GLY A 458 -34.01 30.59 2.52
N SER A 459 -33.82 31.49 3.49
CA SER A 459 -32.86 31.27 4.58
C SER A 459 -33.28 30.13 5.52
N ASN A 460 -32.33 29.25 5.84
CA ASN A 460 -32.50 28.16 6.81
C ASN A 460 -32.28 28.62 8.27
N LYS A 461 -32.04 29.91 8.52
CA LYS A 461 -31.81 30.42 9.87
C LYS A 461 -33.13 30.49 10.66
N SER A 462 -33.12 29.91 11.87
CA SER A 462 -34.26 29.90 12.79
C SER A 462 -34.37 31.22 13.55
N MET A 463 -35.46 31.94 13.28
CA MET A 463 -35.76 33.25 13.84
C MET A 463 -36.97 33.20 14.76
N SER A 464 -37.13 34.23 15.59
CA SER A 464 -38.29 34.39 16.47
C SER A 464 -39.43 35.09 15.73
N TRP A 465 -40.65 34.58 15.88
CA TRP A 465 -41.84 35.05 15.18
C TRP A 465 -42.99 35.28 16.15
N LYS A 466 -43.84 36.26 15.82
CA LYS A 466 -45.05 36.60 16.57
C LYS A 466 -46.21 36.85 15.61
N CYS A 467 -47.33 36.13 15.78
CA CYS A 467 -48.52 36.34 14.96
C CYS A 467 -49.40 37.46 15.52
N GLU A 468 -50.43 37.86 14.76
CA GLU A 468 -51.38 38.91 15.15
C GLU A 468 -52.14 38.59 16.46
N LEU A 469 -52.40 37.31 16.72
CA LEU A 469 -53.01 36.83 17.97
C LEU A 469 -52.02 36.77 19.14
N GLY A 470 -50.76 37.16 18.92
CA GLY A 470 -49.73 37.26 19.97
C GLY A 470 -48.97 35.97 20.27
N HIS A 471 -49.28 34.85 19.61
CA HIS A 471 -48.53 33.60 19.78
C HIS A 471 -47.08 33.78 19.29
N LYS A 472 -46.11 33.30 20.09
CA LYS A 472 -44.68 33.36 19.79
C LYS A 472 -44.13 31.98 19.47
N TRP A 473 -43.35 31.85 18.41
CA TRP A 473 -42.66 30.59 18.06
C TRP A 473 -41.30 30.86 17.41
N ARG A 474 -40.47 29.81 17.30
CA ARG A 474 -39.18 29.87 16.60
C ARG A 474 -39.17 28.88 15.45
N THR A 475 -38.88 29.36 14.24
CA THR A 475 -38.75 28.52 13.05
C THR A 475 -37.90 29.22 11.98
N ALA A 476 -37.49 28.48 10.96
CA ALA A 476 -36.67 29.01 9.88
C ALA A 476 -37.47 29.93 8.95
N VAL A 477 -36.79 30.92 8.35
CA VAL A 477 -37.40 31.87 7.41
C VAL A 477 -38.05 31.16 6.22
N HIS A 478 -37.36 30.20 5.60
CA HIS A 478 -37.91 29.43 4.47
C HIS A 478 -39.16 28.61 4.83
N SER A 479 -39.33 28.24 6.10
CA SER A 479 -40.50 27.48 6.54
C SER A 479 -41.77 28.33 6.51
N LEU A 480 -41.66 29.63 6.79
CA LEU A 480 -42.80 30.55 6.70
C LEU A 480 -43.05 31.03 5.27
N THR A 481 -41.99 31.28 4.49
CA THR A 481 -42.11 31.83 3.13
C THR A 481 -42.39 30.77 2.07
N LEU A 482 -41.55 29.74 1.98
CA LEU A 482 -41.59 28.73 0.91
C LEU A 482 -42.47 27.52 1.29
N GLN A 483 -42.47 27.10 2.55
CA GLN A 483 -43.26 25.95 3.02
C GLN A 483 -44.66 26.35 3.52
N GLY A 484 -44.93 27.64 3.74
CA GLY A 484 -46.23 28.13 4.22
C GLY A 484 -46.60 27.66 5.63
N THR A 485 -45.63 27.26 6.44
CA THR A 485 -45.87 26.85 7.84
C THR A 485 -46.13 28.10 8.67
N GLY A 486 -47.41 28.39 8.91
CA GLY A 486 -47.84 29.53 9.73
C GLY A 486 -47.62 29.30 11.23
N CYS A 487 -48.33 30.09 12.05
CA CYS A 487 -48.27 29.93 13.50
C CYS A 487 -48.75 28.53 13.94
N PRO A 488 -47.92 27.74 14.67
CA PRO A 488 -48.25 26.36 15.06
C PRO A 488 -49.44 26.27 16.02
N THR A 489 -49.67 27.31 16.82
CA THR A 489 -50.84 27.37 17.72
C THR A 489 -52.12 27.65 16.94
N CYS A 490 -52.09 28.59 15.98
CA CYS A 490 -53.25 28.93 15.15
C CYS A 490 -53.65 27.77 14.22
N SER A 491 -52.66 27.02 13.71
CA SER A 491 -52.91 25.84 12.86
C SER A 491 -53.33 24.59 13.66
N GLY A 492 -53.33 24.66 15.00
CA GLY A 492 -53.69 23.54 15.87
C GLY A 492 -52.60 22.46 16.02
N GLN A 493 -51.38 22.73 15.56
CA GLN A 493 -50.23 21.83 15.76
C GLN A 493 -49.68 21.90 17.19
N GLN A 494 -49.81 23.04 17.85
CA GLN A 494 -49.41 23.24 19.24
C GLN A 494 -50.63 23.47 20.13
N PHE A 495 -50.81 22.62 21.13
CA PHE A 495 -51.90 22.71 22.10
C PHE A 495 -51.72 23.91 23.04
N LEU A 496 -52.79 24.68 23.23
CA LEU A 496 -52.88 25.82 24.14
C LEU A 496 -54.27 25.81 24.83
N VAL A 497 -54.23 25.64 26.15
CA VAL A 497 -55.42 25.65 27.03
C VAL A 497 -56.15 26.99 26.89
N GLY A 498 -57.47 26.95 26.74
CA GLY A 498 -58.33 28.13 26.55
C GLY A 498 -58.41 28.63 25.10
N PHE A 499 -57.72 27.99 24.16
CA PHE A 499 -57.77 28.34 22.73
C PHE A 499 -58.18 27.15 21.87
N ASN A 500 -57.49 26.00 21.98
CA ASN A 500 -57.73 24.83 21.13
C ASN A 500 -57.99 23.53 21.92
N ASP A 501 -58.34 23.64 23.20
CA ASP A 501 -58.85 22.53 24.00
C ASP A 501 -60.28 22.09 23.59
N LEU A 502 -60.66 20.88 23.99
CA LEU A 502 -61.94 20.30 23.60
C LEU A 502 -63.12 21.04 24.24
N ALA A 503 -62.98 21.52 25.48
CA ALA A 503 -64.03 22.29 26.16
C ALA A 503 -64.34 23.59 25.41
N THR A 504 -63.30 24.33 25.01
CA THR A 504 -63.43 25.61 24.30
C THR A 504 -63.87 25.40 22.85
N SER A 505 -63.35 24.37 22.16
CA SER A 505 -63.63 24.19 20.73
C SER A 505 -64.89 23.39 20.41
N HIS A 506 -65.29 22.41 21.24
CA HIS A 506 -66.43 21.52 21.03
C HIS A 506 -67.21 21.30 22.34
N PRO A 507 -67.89 22.34 22.87
CA PRO A 507 -68.49 22.31 24.21
C PRO A 507 -69.58 21.23 24.37
N GLU A 508 -70.35 20.95 23.33
CA GLU A 508 -71.40 19.91 23.38
C GLU A 508 -70.82 18.49 23.46
N ILE A 509 -69.69 18.25 22.79
CA ILE A 509 -68.99 16.96 22.86
C ILE A 509 -68.27 16.83 24.20
N ALA A 510 -67.70 17.93 24.72
CA ALA A 510 -67.06 17.97 26.03
C ALA A 510 -68.00 17.53 27.17
N LYS A 511 -69.32 17.77 27.07
CA LYS A 511 -70.32 17.30 28.06
C LYS A 511 -70.44 15.78 28.14
N GLU A 512 -70.08 15.06 27.08
CA GLU A 512 -70.12 13.59 27.04
C GLU A 512 -68.89 12.94 27.69
N ALA A 513 -67.90 13.73 28.13
CA ALA A 513 -66.73 13.23 28.81
C ALA A 513 -67.10 12.55 30.15
N PHE A 514 -66.69 11.30 30.33
CA PHE A 514 -66.98 10.54 31.54
C PHE A 514 -65.69 10.20 32.29
N GLY A 515 -65.42 10.94 33.36
CA GLY A 515 -64.27 10.70 34.26
C GLY A 515 -62.94 11.30 33.82
N TRP A 516 -62.94 12.32 32.96
CA TRP A 516 -61.75 13.08 32.53
C TRP A 516 -62.11 14.54 32.22
N ASP A 517 -61.11 15.44 32.23
CA ASP A 517 -61.30 16.89 32.03
C ASP A 517 -61.10 17.31 30.56
N PRO A 518 -62.15 17.80 29.87
CA PRO A 518 -62.08 18.25 28.48
C PRO A 518 -61.18 19.47 28.22
N GLN A 519 -60.72 20.20 29.25
CA GLN A 519 -59.80 21.33 29.07
C GLN A 519 -58.34 20.88 28.91
N THR A 520 -58.02 19.64 29.28
CA THR A 520 -56.65 19.12 29.27
C THR A 520 -56.24 18.51 27.93
N ILE A 521 -57.21 18.30 27.02
CA ILE A 521 -57.03 17.56 25.78
C ILE A 521 -57.66 18.33 24.62
N GLY A 522 -56.97 18.40 23.48
CA GLY A 522 -57.49 18.98 22.24
C GLY A 522 -58.37 18.01 21.44
N LYS A 523 -59.21 18.55 20.57
CA LYS A 523 -60.12 17.80 19.69
C LYS A 523 -59.47 16.76 18.76
N SER A 524 -58.17 16.90 18.48
CA SER A 524 -57.40 16.01 17.59
C SER A 524 -56.60 14.93 18.33
N SER A 525 -56.81 14.75 19.64
CA SER A 525 -56.04 13.78 20.42
C SER A 525 -56.34 12.33 20.04
N ASP A 526 -55.29 11.51 20.03
CA ASP A 526 -55.34 10.06 19.80
C ASP A 526 -55.61 9.25 21.08
N LEU A 527 -55.85 9.91 22.21
CA LEU A 527 -56.16 9.23 23.48
C LEU A 527 -57.54 8.55 23.44
N SER A 528 -57.57 7.28 23.85
CA SER A 528 -58.80 6.51 24.07
C SER A 528 -59.35 6.84 25.46
N LEU A 529 -60.57 7.36 25.51
CA LEU A 529 -61.22 7.82 26.75
C LEU A 529 -62.66 7.33 26.83
N LYS A 530 -63.24 7.39 28.03
CA LYS A 530 -64.61 6.97 28.30
C LYS A 530 -65.59 8.11 28.03
N TRP A 531 -66.69 7.77 27.36
CA TRP A 531 -67.75 8.69 26.95
C TRP A 531 -69.09 8.18 27.43
N LYS A 532 -70.00 9.10 27.77
CA LYS A 532 -71.39 8.79 28.10
C LYS A 532 -72.30 9.36 27.02
N CYS A 533 -72.97 8.47 26.27
CA CYS A 533 -73.90 8.90 25.23
C CYS A 533 -75.22 9.41 25.81
N PRO A 534 -76.07 10.10 25.00
CA PRO A 534 -77.39 10.58 25.43
C PRO A 534 -78.32 9.47 25.97
N GLU A 535 -78.25 8.26 25.40
CA GLU A 535 -78.99 7.07 25.86
C GLU A 535 -78.43 6.46 27.16
N GLY A 536 -77.39 7.08 27.75
CA GLY A 536 -76.81 6.68 29.02
C GLY A 536 -75.74 5.58 28.94
N HIS A 537 -75.42 5.06 27.75
CA HIS A 537 -74.38 4.06 27.57
C HIS A 537 -72.98 4.64 27.79
N ILE A 538 -72.17 3.94 28.58
CA ILE A 538 -70.75 4.24 28.76
C ILE A 538 -69.95 3.40 27.76
N TYR A 539 -69.15 4.07 26.92
CA TYR A 539 -68.32 3.41 25.90
C TYR A 539 -66.96 4.09 25.78
N GLU A 540 -65.98 3.34 25.29
CA GLU A 540 -64.61 3.85 25.12
C GLU A 540 -64.34 4.11 23.64
N THR A 541 -63.82 5.30 23.32
CA THR A 541 -63.35 5.64 21.98
C THR A 541 -62.30 6.75 22.01
N VAL A 542 -61.57 6.89 20.91
CA VAL A 542 -60.54 7.90 20.72
C VAL A 542 -61.14 9.30 20.55
N VAL A 543 -60.53 10.32 21.18
CA VAL A 543 -61.05 11.70 21.20
C VAL A 543 -61.29 12.25 19.80
N TYR A 544 -60.34 12.16 18.87
CA TYR A 544 -60.57 12.69 17.51
C TYR A 544 -61.68 11.95 16.75
N ARG A 545 -61.88 10.65 17.01
CA ARG A 545 -62.96 9.88 16.37
C ARG A 545 -64.33 10.37 16.84
N ARG A 546 -64.44 10.67 18.14
CA ARG A 546 -65.66 11.27 18.69
C ARG A 546 -65.82 12.73 18.25
N ALA A 547 -64.80 13.56 18.45
CA ALA A 547 -64.86 15.00 18.31
C ALA A 547 -64.84 15.51 16.86
N LEU A 548 -64.06 14.86 15.97
CA LEU A 548 -63.92 15.28 14.56
C LEU A 548 -64.67 14.37 13.58
N ARG A 549 -64.66 13.05 13.77
CA ARG A 549 -65.33 12.11 12.86
C ARG A 549 -66.80 11.85 13.20
N GLY A 550 -67.24 12.23 14.40
CA GLY A 550 -68.63 12.08 14.83
C GLY A 550 -69.04 10.64 15.12
N ASP A 551 -68.10 9.76 15.47
CA ASP A 551 -68.39 8.36 15.78
C ASP A 551 -69.45 8.27 16.89
N LYS A 552 -70.53 7.52 16.62
CA LYS A 552 -71.62 7.26 17.57
C LYS A 552 -71.25 6.14 18.53
N CYS A 553 -71.98 6.06 19.65
CA CYS A 553 -71.85 4.98 20.64
C CYS A 553 -71.84 3.58 19.98
N SER A 554 -70.86 2.74 20.34
CA SER A 554 -70.69 1.38 19.81
C SER A 554 -71.89 0.48 20.08
N ILE A 555 -72.59 0.69 21.21
CA ILE A 555 -73.78 -0.06 21.60
C ILE A 555 -74.99 0.40 20.79
N CYS A 556 -75.25 1.71 20.71
CA CYS A 556 -76.35 2.27 19.92
C CYS A 556 -76.22 1.99 18.41
N SER A 557 -74.99 1.90 17.90
CA SER A 557 -74.73 1.61 16.49
C SER A 557 -74.72 0.11 16.17
N GLY A 558 -74.98 -0.77 17.15
CA GLY A 558 -75.01 -2.22 16.95
C GLY A 558 -73.65 -2.87 16.72
N LYS A 559 -72.54 -2.15 16.95
CA LYS A 559 -71.18 -2.70 16.84
C LYS A 559 -70.78 -3.52 18.06
N GLN A 560 -71.37 -3.24 19.22
CA GLN A 560 -71.20 -3.99 20.46
C GLN A 560 -72.57 -4.47 20.95
N VAL A 561 -72.66 -5.75 21.27
CA VAL A 561 -73.90 -6.38 21.73
C VAL A 561 -74.13 -6.08 23.21
N LEU A 562 -75.35 -5.66 23.52
CA LEU A 562 -75.90 -5.53 24.87
C LEU A 562 -77.17 -6.38 24.94
N ALA A 563 -77.09 -7.48 25.68
CA ALA A 563 -78.21 -8.42 25.84
C ALA A 563 -79.43 -7.70 26.44
N GLY A 564 -80.60 -7.90 25.82
CA GLY A 564 -81.85 -7.24 26.16
C GLY A 564 -82.09 -5.89 25.48
N PHE A 565 -81.11 -5.38 24.71
CA PHE A 565 -81.24 -4.10 23.98
C PHE A 565 -81.12 -4.27 22.47
N ASN A 566 -79.99 -4.80 21.97
CA ASN A 566 -79.71 -4.86 20.53
C ASN A 566 -79.33 -6.27 20.02
N ASP A 567 -79.50 -7.30 20.85
CA ASP A 567 -79.22 -8.68 20.47
C ASP A 567 -80.27 -9.25 19.49
N LEU A 568 -79.89 -10.29 18.74
CA LEU A 568 -80.70 -10.89 17.69
C LEU A 568 -81.94 -11.58 18.26
N LYS A 569 -81.87 -12.15 19.47
CA LYS A 569 -83.03 -12.74 20.14
C LYS A 569 -84.10 -11.69 20.44
N THR A 570 -83.69 -10.55 20.97
CA THR A 570 -84.59 -9.44 21.32
C THR A 570 -85.16 -8.74 20.09
N THR A 571 -84.33 -8.54 19.06
CA THR A 571 -84.75 -7.78 17.86
C THR A 571 -85.44 -8.62 16.78
N HIS A 572 -85.08 -9.88 16.60
CA HIS A 572 -85.57 -10.75 15.52
C HIS A 572 -85.85 -12.19 16.01
N PRO A 573 -86.89 -12.39 16.83
CA PRO A 573 -87.15 -13.67 17.51
C PRO A 573 -87.44 -14.84 16.56
N ASP A 574 -88.02 -14.59 15.38
CA ASP A 574 -88.36 -15.66 14.42
C ASP A 574 -87.15 -16.16 13.61
N ILE A 575 -86.17 -15.29 13.39
CA ILE A 575 -84.87 -15.67 12.83
C ILE A 575 -84.05 -16.38 13.91
N ALA A 576 -84.07 -15.88 15.15
CA ALA A 576 -83.38 -16.50 16.27
C ALA A 576 -83.77 -17.97 16.51
N LYS A 577 -85.02 -18.37 16.19
CA LYS A 577 -85.48 -19.78 16.25
C LYS A 577 -84.78 -20.71 15.23
N GLN A 578 -84.23 -20.17 14.15
CA GLN A 578 -83.54 -20.95 13.11
C GLN A 578 -82.05 -21.18 13.43
N ALA A 579 -81.56 -20.67 14.58
CA ALA A 579 -80.20 -20.89 15.04
C ALA A 579 -79.94 -22.37 15.35
N ASP A 580 -79.00 -23.00 14.65
CA ASP A 580 -78.65 -24.41 14.83
C ASP A 580 -77.36 -24.54 15.67
N GLY A 581 -77.47 -24.45 17.01
CA GLY A 581 -76.35 -24.71 17.92
C GLY A 581 -75.49 -23.50 18.34
N TRP A 582 -76.04 -22.27 18.28
CA TRP A 582 -75.41 -21.04 18.78
C TRP A 582 -76.44 -20.15 19.50
N ASP A 583 -75.99 -19.24 20.39
CA ASP A 583 -76.90 -18.36 21.16
C ASP A 583 -77.17 -17.03 20.41
N PRO A 584 -78.43 -16.76 20.01
CA PRO A 584 -78.80 -15.50 19.37
C PRO A 584 -78.65 -14.26 20.27
N LYS A 585 -78.36 -14.40 21.56
CA LYS A 585 -78.10 -13.25 22.46
C LYS A 585 -76.71 -12.64 22.31
N GLU A 586 -75.77 -13.36 21.71
CA GLU A 586 -74.38 -12.93 21.61
C GLU A 586 -74.09 -12.06 20.38
N PHE A 587 -75.07 -11.93 19.47
CA PHE A 587 -74.89 -11.27 18.19
C PHE A 587 -76.04 -10.31 17.89
N THR A 588 -75.77 -9.19 17.23
CA THR A 588 -76.82 -8.31 16.67
C THR A 588 -77.29 -8.80 15.30
N ALA A 589 -78.49 -8.40 14.86
CA ALA A 589 -79.01 -8.73 13.52
C ALA A 589 -78.10 -8.28 12.36
N GLY A 590 -77.36 -7.18 12.51
CA GLY A 590 -76.41 -6.70 11.50
C GLY A 590 -75.06 -7.42 11.45
N SER A 591 -74.87 -8.50 12.23
CA SER A 591 -73.59 -9.18 12.36
C SER A 591 -73.16 -9.90 11.07
N ASN A 592 -71.90 -9.75 10.69
CA ASN A 592 -71.27 -10.47 9.56
C ASN A 592 -70.76 -11.87 9.93
N VAL A 593 -71.04 -12.35 11.14
CA VAL A 593 -70.57 -13.66 11.60
C VAL A 593 -71.34 -14.78 10.89
N LYS A 594 -70.62 -15.75 10.32
CA LYS A 594 -71.19 -16.94 9.70
C LYS A 594 -71.54 -17.96 10.76
N VAL A 595 -72.78 -18.39 10.78
CA VAL A 595 -73.31 -19.35 11.75
C VAL A 595 -74.16 -20.41 11.03
N PRO A 596 -74.28 -21.61 11.60
CA PRO A 596 -75.17 -22.65 11.08
C PRO A 596 -76.65 -22.33 11.33
N TRP A 597 -77.49 -22.60 10.32
CA TRP A 597 -78.93 -22.37 10.32
C TRP A 597 -79.68 -23.64 9.98
N LYS A 598 -80.89 -23.78 10.54
CA LYS A 598 -81.83 -24.86 10.21
C LYS A 598 -83.23 -24.28 9.96
N CYS A 599 -83.78 -24.49 8.76
CA CYS A 599 -85.13 -24.01 8.43
C CYS A 599 -86.21 -24.98 8.96
N PRO A 600 -87.49 -24.55 8.98
CA PRO A 600 -88.60 -25.41 9.39
C PRO A 600 -88.73 -26.72 8.57
N GLU A 601 -88.42 -26.68 7.27
CA GLU A 601 -88.41 -27.85 6.37
C GLU A 601 -87.20 -28.79 6.60
N GLY A 602 -86.32 -28.46 7.56
CA GLY A 602 -85.21 -29.31 7.97
C GLY A 602 -83.91 -29.13 7.18
N HIS A 603 -83.86 -28.25 6.18
CA HIS A 603 -82.62 -27.93 5.47
C HIS A 603 -81.64 -27.20 6.38
N LYS A 604 -80.37 -27.61 6.32
CA LYS A 604 -79.26 -27.00 7.04
C LYS A 604 -78.34 -26.25 6.08
N TRP A 605 -77.99 -25.03 6.43
CA TRP A 605 -77.00 -24.25 5.65
C TRP A 605 -76.17 -23.35 6.57
N THR A 606 -75.08 -22.81 6.02
CA THR A 606 -74.24 -21.83 6.72
C THR A 606 -74.36 -20.49 6.01
N ALA A 607 -74.66 -19.44 6.78
CA ALA A 607 -74.81 -18.09 6.24
C ALA A 607 -74.46 -17.04 7.30
N MET A 608 -74.16 -15.82 6.86
CA MET A 608 -73.95 -14.68 7.76
C MET A 608 -75.28 -14.25 8.38
N ILE A 609 -75.25 -13.83 9.64
CA ILE A 609 -76.45 -13.41 10.38
C ILE A 609 -77.22 -12.31 9.64
N ASN A 610 -76.52 -11.27 9.18
CA ASN A 610 -77.14 -10.17 8.44
C ASN A 610 -77.79 -10.59 7.10
N SER A 611 -77.27 -11.64 6.48
CA SER A 611 -77.74 -12.13 5.19
C SER A 611 -79.05 -12.88 5.35
N VAL A 612 -79.20 -13.61 6.46
CA VAL A 612 -80.45 -14.31 6.80
C VAL A 612 -81.47 -13.32 7.36
N SER A 613 -81.06 -12.39 8.23
CA SER A 613 -81.98 -11.43 8.86
C SER A 613 -82.61 -10.44 7.88
N ASN A 614 -81.94 -10.14 6.76
CA ASN A 614 -82.43 -9.20 5.75
C ASN A 614 -83.20 -9.87 4.60
N SER A 615 -83.37 -11.20 4.61
CA SER A 615 -84.03 -11.93 3.51
C SER A 615 -85.56 -11.99 3.67
N LYS A 616 -86.32 -11.64 2.61
CA LYS A 616 -87.80 -11.64 2.60
C LYS A 616 -88.44 -13.04 2.49
N HIS A 617 -87.69 -14.03 2.04
CA HIS A 617 -88.09 -15.45 2.00
C HIS A 617 -87.09 -16.22 2.86
N LEU A 618 -87.56 -17.01 3.83
CA LEU A 618 -86.78 -17.60 4.93
C LEU A 618 -85.47 -18.29 4.46
N GLY A 619 -84.39 -17.52 4.30
CA GLY A 619 -82.95 -17.83 4.34
C GLY A 619 -82.37 -19.07 3.63
N CYS A 620 -83.17 -19.97 3.07
CA CYS A 620 -82.76 -21.31 2.67
C CYS A 620 -82.45 -21.37 1.16
N PRO A 621 -81.18 -21.59 0.75
CA PRO A 621 -80.78 -21.61 -0.66
C PRO A 621 -81.45 -22.69 -1.51
N SER A 622 -81.80 -23.82 -0.90
CA SER A 622 -82.43 -24.97 -1.60
C SER A 622 -83.88 -24.73 -2.02
N CYS A 623 -84.49 -23.63 -1.60
CA CYS A 623 -85.90 -23.31 -1.88
C CYS A 623 -86.07 -22.24 -2.98
N ALA A 624 -85.01 -21.88 -3.75
CA ALA A 624 -85.03 -20.83 -4.81
C ALA A 624 -84.72 -21.39 -6.23
N ILE A 625 -85.33 -20.86 -7.33
CA ILE A 625 -85.31 -21.41 -8.73
C ILE A 625 -84.68 -20.43 -9.79
N GLY A 626 -83.91 -20.92 -10.81
CA GLY A 626 -83.51 -20.15 -12.05
C GLY A 626 -82.78 -20.93 -13.20
N GLY A 627 -83.04 -20.62 -14.51
CA GLY A 627 -82.41 -21.17 -15.77
C GLY A 627 -83.35 -21.25 -17.04
N PHE A 628 -82.86 -21.42 -18.30
CA PHE A 628 -83.70 -21.77 -19.50
C PHE A 628 -83.77 -23.29 -19.69
N ASP A 629 -84.98 -23.82 -19.85
CA ASP A 629 -85.28 -25.25 -20.00
C ASP A 629 -85.86 -25.54 -21.41
N PRO A 630 -85.15 -26.33 -22.25
CA PRO A 630 -85.62 -26.73 -23.58
C PRO A 630 -86.91 -27.55 -23.58
N ASN A 631 -87.29 -28.15 -22.45
CA ASN A 631 -88.53 -28.93 -22.32
C ASN A 631 -89.78 -28.05 -22.16
N LEU A 632 -89.60 -26.74 -21.96
CA LEU A 632 -90.66 -25.77 -21.84
C LEU A 632 -90.78 -24.94 -23.13
N LYS A 633 -91.95 -24.35 -23.37
CA LYS A 633 -92.17 -23.46 -24.51
C LYS A 633 -91.17 -22.30 -24.49
N GLY A 634 -90.59 -22.01 -25.65
CA GLY A 634 -89.57 -20.98 -25.83
C GLY A 634 -90.11 -19.77 -26.58
N TYR A 635 -89.51 -18.62 -26.30
CA TYR A 635 -89.68 -17.39 -27.06
C TYR A 635 -88.32 -16.94 -27.60
N LEU A 636 -88.28 -16.55 -28.87
CA LEU A 636 -87.13 -15.91 -29.51
C LEU A 636 -87.38 -14.40 -29.52
N TYR A 637 -86.49 -13.62 -28.93
CA TYR A 637 -86.62 -12.16 -28.84
C TYR A 637 -85.46 -11.46 -29.55
N PHE A 638 -85.73 -10.28 -30.10
CA PHE A 638 -84.76 -9.43 -30.79
C PHE A 638 -84.80 -8.02 -30.22
N LEU A 639 -83.64 -7.54 -29.76
CA LEU A 639 -83.48 -6.28 -29.04
C LEU A 639 -82.54 -5.34 -29.78
N SER A 640 -82.74 -4.05 -29.57
CA SER A 640 -81.84 -2.97 -30.00
C SER A 640 -81.42 -2.14 -28.79
N HIS A 641 -80.15 -1.74 -28.74
CA HIS A 641 -79.66 -0.78 -27.75
C HIS A 641 -79.30 0.54 -28.44
N PRO A 642 -80.13 1.61 -28.33
CA PRO A 642 -79.91 2.87 -29.06
C PRO A 642 -78.55 3.51 -28.77
N SER A 643 -78.13 3.55 -27.50
CA SER A 643 -76.88 4.23 -27.12
C SER A 643 -75.61 3.44 -27.45
N TRP A 644 -75.73 2.14 -27.70
CA TRP A 644 -74.57 1.29 -28.02
C TRP A 644 -74.57 0.89 -29.51
N GLU A 645 -75.63 1.27 -30.24
CA GLU A 645 -75.86 0.89 -31.63
C GLU A 645 -75.68 -0.62 -31.86
N MET A 646 -76.22 -1.42 -30.94
CA MET A 646 -76.12 -2.89 -30.96
C MET A 646 -77.48 -3.55 -31.19
N LEU A 647 -77.43 -4.76 -31.70
CA LEU A 647 -78.54 -5.69 -31.85
C LEU A 647 -78.23 -6.97 -31.08
N GLN A 648 -79.25 -7.58 -30.47
CA GLN A 648 -79.13 -8.86 -29.77
C GLN A 648 -80.33 -9.74 -30.09
N ILE A 649 -80.09 -11.03 -30.34
CA ILE A 649 -81.14 -12.05 -30.41
C ILE A 649 -80.97 -13.04 -29.26
N GLY A 650 -82.04 -13.55 -28.65
CA GLY A 650 -81.92 -14.50 -27.54
C GLY A 650 -83.20 -15.29 -27.25
N ILE A 651 -83.10 -16.31 -26.40
CA ILE A 651 -84.23 -17.19 -26.03
C ILE A 651 -84.60 -17.16 -24.53
N THR A 652 -85.88 -17.39 -24.19
CA THR A 652 -86.35 -17.49 -22.79
C THR A 652 -87.65 -18.29 -22.64
N ASN A 653 -87.87 -18.90 -21.46
CA ASN A 653 -89.17 -19.48 -21.07
C ASN A 653 -90.06 -18.47 -20.32
N TYR A 654 -89.49 -17.37 -19.81
CA TYR A 654 -90.17 -16.36 -18.99
C TYR A 654 -89.90 -14.96 -19.56
N PRO A 655 -90.60 -14.55 -20.63
CA PRO A 655 -90.30 -13.32 -21.36
C PRO A 655 -90.45 -12.04 -20.52
N GLU A 656 -91.42 -11.98 -19.61
CA GLU A 656 -91.66 -10.80 -18.77
C GLU A 656 -90.47 -10.47 -17.86
N ASP A 657 -89.99 -11.47 -17.11
CA ASP A 657 -88.84 -11.32 -16.20
C ASP A 657 -87.54 -11.03 -16.95
N ARG A 658 -87.34 -11.69 -18.09
CA ARG A 658 -86.12 -11.54 -18.90
C ARG A 658 -86.07 -10.17 -19.57
N LEU A 659 -87.17 -9.72 -20.20
CA LEU A 659 -87.24 -8.41 -20.85
C LEU A 659 -87.18 -7.27 -19.84
N GLN A 660 -87.78 -7.40 -18.65
CA GLN A 660 -87.69 -6.37 -17.61
C GLN A 660 -86.24 -6.19 -17.11
N LYS A 661 -85.46 -7.28 -17.02
CA LYS A 661 -84.03 -7.21 -16.69
C LYS A 661 -83.22 -6.51 -17.78
N HIS A 662 -83.46 -6.82 -19.05
CA HIS A 662 -82.79 -6.15 -20.17
C HIS A 662 -83.20 -4.67 -20.29
N GLY A 663 -84.47 -4.34 -20.05
CA GLY A 663 -84.97 -2.96 -20.06
C GLY A 663 -84.31 -2.06 -19.00
N LYS A 664 -84.02 -2.58 -17.80
CA LYS A 664 -83.24 -1.86 -16.77
C LYS A 664 -81.82 -1.50 -17.21
N LEU A 665 -81.29 -2.24 -18.20
CA LEU A 665 -79.97 -2.02 -18.78
C LEU A 665 -80.00 -1.18 -20.05
N GLY A 666 -81.18 -0.67 -20.47
CA GLY A 666 -81.32 0.22 -21.63
C GLY A 666 -81.61 -0.48 -22.96
N TRP A 667 -81.90 -1.78 -22.97
CA TRP A 667 -82.31 -2.50 -24.18
C TRP A 667 -83.79 -2.28 -24.51
N GLU A 668 -84.08 -2.06 -25.80
CA GLU A 668 -85.42 -1.89 -26.34
C GLU A 668 -85.82 -3.13 -27.15
N LEU A 669 -87.04 -3.63 -26.91
CA LEU A 669 -87.58 -4.76 -27.65
C LEU A 669 -87.98 -4.31 -29.06
N LEU A 670 -87.37 -4.92 -30.08
CA LEU A 670 -87.78 -4.74 -31.48
C LEU A 670 -88.90 -5.73 -31.83
N GLU A 671 -88.68 -7.01 -31.55
CA GLU A 671 -89.63 -8.06 -31.91
C GLU A 671 -89.48 -9.27 -30.97
N ILE A 672 -90.58 -9.97 -30.71
CA ILE A 672 -90.59 -11.26 -30.01
C ILE A 672 -91.48 -12.24 -30.76
N ARG A 673 -90.99 -13.46 -30.92
CA ARG A 673 -91.67 -14.53 -31.65
C ARG A 673 -91.79 -15.77 -30.77
N GLY A 674 -93.02 -16.25 -30.62
CA GLY A 674 -93.35 -17.41 -29.78
C GLY A 674 -94.80 -17.37 -29.29
N PRO A 675 -95.22 -18.35 -28.47
CA PRO A 675 -94.42 -19.48 -28.01
C PRO A 675 -94.19 -20.52 -29.13
N MET A 676 -92.98 -21.02 -29.22
CA MET A 676 -92.59 -22.15 -30.07
C MET A 676 -92.10 -23.31 -29.21
N ASP A 677 -91.90 -24.47 -29.82
CA ASP A 677 -91.23 -25.59 -29.16
C ASP A 677 -89.83 -25.16 -28.68
N GLY A 678 -89.45 -25.55 -27.46
CA GLY A 678 -88.21 -25.09 -26.82
C GLY A 678 -86.95 -25.55 -27.57
N HIS A 679 -86.96 -26.76 -28.13
CA HIS A 679 -85.88 -27.27 -28.97
C HIS A 679 -85.83 -26.54 -30.31
N LEU A 680 -86.98 -26.30 -30.95
CA LEU A 680 -87.06 -25.53 -32.19
C LEU A 680 -86.55 -24.09 -31.99
N THR A 681 -86.89 -23.48 -30.86
CA THR A 681 -86.47 -22.12 -30.51
C THR A 681 -84.94 -22.02 -30.35
N GLN A 682 -84.34 -23.01 -29.69
CA GLN A 682 -82.89 -23.13 -29.56
C GLN A 682 -82.19 -23.39 -30.90
N GLN A 683 -82.79 -24.21 -31.78
CA GLN A 683 -82.26 -24.46 -33.12
C GLN A 683 -82.21 -23.19 -33.97
N TRP A 684 -83.28 -22.38 -33.95
CA TRP A 684 -83.33 -21.11 -34.66
C TRP A 684 -82.29 -20.11 -34.17
N GLU A 685 -82.17 -19.93 -32.86
CA GLU A 685 -81.12 -19.07 -32.27
C GLU A 685 -79.73 -19.51 -32.73
N THR A 686 -79.45 -20.81 -32.64
CA THR A 686 -78.16 -21.39 -33.05
C THR A 686 -77.88 -21.18 -34.54
N ALA A 687 -78.88 -21.37 -35.41
CA ALA A 687 -78.76 -21.20 -36.85
C ALA A 687 -78.55 -19.73 -37.24
N ILE A 688 -79.31 -18.81 -36.64
CA ILE A 688 -79.19 -17.37 -36.89
C ILE A 688 -77.81 -16.86 -36.47
N LEU A 689 -77.32 -17.23 -35.28
CA LEU A 689 -75.99 -16.83 -34.82
C LEU A 689 -74.88 -17.36 -35.75
N ARG A 690 -75.06 -18.57 -36.30
CA ARG A 690 -74.12 -19.14 -37.28
C ARG A 690 -74.13 -18.37 -38.59
N MET A 691 -75.30 -18.05 -39.14
CA MET A 691 -75.45 -17.25 -40.36
C MET A 691 -74.82 -15.88 -40.20
N LEU A 692 -75.13 -15.18 -39.10
CA LEU A 692 -74.60 -13.86 -38.78
C LEU A 692 -73.07 -13.88 -38.74
N LYS A 693 -72.48 -14.88 -38.11
CA LYS A 693 -71.01 -15.06 -38.07
C LYS A 693 -70.42 -15.26 -39.47
N ALA A 694 -71.08 -16.04 -40.33
CA ALA A 694 -70.60 -16.32 -41.68
C ALA A 694 -70.71 -15.10 -42.62
N LYS A 695 -71.74 -14.26 -42.45
CA LYS A 695 -71.95 -13.05 -43.24
C LYS A 695 -71.17 -11.82 -42.73
N GLY A 696 -70.38 -11.97 -41.66
CA GLY A 696 -69.43 -10.95 -41.19
C GLY A 696 -69.89 -10.09 -40.01
N ALA A 697 -70.96 -10.48 -39.30
CA ALA A 697 -71.38 -9.81 -38.06
C ALA A 697 -70.36 -10.03 -36.93
N ASP A 698 -70.07 -8.98 -36.15
CA ASP A 698 -69.08 -9.01 -35.06
C ASP A 698 -69.67 -9.56 -33.74
N LEU A 699 -70.20 -10.78 -33.81
CA LEU A 699 -70.71 -11.49 -32.65
C LEU A 699 -69.62 -11.65 -31.57
N SER A 700 -70.01 -11.53 -30.30
CA SER A 700 -69.13 -11.73 -29.13
C SER A 700 -67.92 -10.77 -29.07
N ASN A 701 -68.13 -9.50 -29.42
CA ASN A 701 -67.09 -8.46 -29.40
C ASN A 701 -66.44 -8.31 -28.00
N SER A 702 -65.15 -8.63 -27.92
CA SER A 702 -64.36 -8.65 -26.67
C SER A 702 -64.22 -7.28 -26.00
N LYS A 703 -64.47 -6.17 -26.72
CA LYS A 703 -64.50 -4.81 -26.14
C LYS A 703 -65.74 -4.56 -25.25
N VAL A 704 -66.76 -5.40 -25.33
CA VAL A 704 -68.02 -5.29 -24.59
C VAL A 704 -68.26 -6.50 -23.66
N ALA A 705 -67.39 -7.51 -23.72
CA ALA A 705 -67.43 -8.69 -22.87
C ALA A 705 -67.41 -8.32 -21.38
N GLY A 706 -68.41 -8.80 -20.62
CA GLY A 706 -68.54 -8.58 -19.18
C GLY A 706 -69.33 -7.33 -18.76
N LYS A 707 -69.87 -6.52 -19.69
CA LYS A 707 -70.75 -5.38 -19.34
C LYS A 707 -72.20 -5.78 -19.07
N PHE A 708 -72.67 -6.91 -19.60
CA PHE A 708 -74.00 -7.48 -19.36
C PHE A 708 -74.04 -8.98 -19.73
N ASP A 709 -75.01 -9.73 -19.19
CA ASP A 709 -75.24 -11.15 -19.52
C ASP A 709 -75.85 -11.30 -20.92
N GLY A 710 -75.30 -12.20 -21.75
CA GLY A 710 -75.75 -12.46 -23.13
C GLY A 710 -74.93 -11.76 -24.23
N TYR A 711 -73.75 -11.23 -23.91
CA TYR A 711 -72.87 -10.56 -24.89
C TYR A 711 -72.42 -11.45 -26.06
N SER A 712 -72.49 -12.78 -25.92
CA SER A 712 -72.17 -13.74 -26.97
C SER A 712 -73.18 -13.72 -28.13
N GLU A 713 -74.38 -13.19 -27.88
CA GLU A 713 -75.51 -13.20 -28.81
C GLU A 713 -75.80 -11.80 -29.40
N ALA A 714 -74.92 -10.83 -29.15
CA ALA A 714 -75.04 -9.44 -29.58
C ALA A 714 -73.96 -9.04 -30.59
N TRP A 715 -74.31 -8.15 -31.52
CA TRP A 715 -73.42 -7.58 -32.55
C TRP A 715 -73.70 -6.09 -32.78
N THR A 716 -72.79 -5.39 -33.46
CA THR A 716 -72.96 -3.96 -33.77
C THR A 716 -73.78 -3.77 -35.04
N LYS A 717 -74.67 -2.76 -35.04
CA LYS A 717 -75.49 -2.41 -36.21
C LYS A 717 -74.65 -2.11 -37.45
N SER A 718 -73.47 -1.51 -37.24
CA SER A 718 -72.54 -1.16 -38.31
C SER A 718 -71.94 -2.35 -39.06
N THR A 719 -71.87 -3.54 -38.45
CA THR A 719 -71.28 -4.73 -39.09
C THR A 719 -72.31 -5.56 -39.83
N PHE A 720 -73.54 -5.61 -39.33
CA PHE A 720 -74.64 -6.30 -39.99
C PHE A 720 -75.99 -5.70 -39.59
N GLU A 721 -76.58 -4.93 -40.50
CA GLU A 721 -77.86 -4.25 -40.25
C GLU A 721 -79.04 -5.13 -40.67
N VAL A 722 -79.95 -5.37 -39.72
CA VAL A 722 -81.19 -6.12 -39.92
C VAL A 722 -82.29 -5.49 -39.09
N ILE A 723 -83.50 -5.42 -39.64
CA ILE A 723 -84.60 -4.67 -39.04
C ILE A 723 -85.71 -5.55 -38.43
N SER A 724 -85.71 -6.87 -38.67
CA SER A 724 -86.72 -7.79 -38.10
C SER A 724 -86.20 -9.23 -37.92
N ILE A 725 -86.88 -10.01 -37.06
CA ILE A 725 -86.61 -11.46 -36.91
C ILE A 725 -86.90 -12.19 -38.22
N MET A 726 -87.95 -11.80 -38.95
CA MET A 726 -88.29 -12.43 -40.23
C MET A 726 -87.15 -12.31 -41.25
N GLN A 727 -86.54 -11.13 -41.37
CA GLN A 727 -85.39 -10.93 -42.24
C GLN A 727 -84.18 -11.79 -41.80
N LEU A 728 -83.97 -11.98 -40.50
CA LEU A 728 -82.93 -12.90 -39.98
C LEU A 728 -83.21 -14.36 -40.36
N MET A 729 -84.47 -14.79 -40.30
CA MET A 729 -84.88 -16.15 -40.65
C MET A 729 -84.71 -16.39 -42.15
N ASP A 730 -85.18 -15.48 -43.01
CA ASP A 730 -85.06 -15.60 -44.47
C ASP A 730 -83.60 -15.68 -44.91
N LEU A 731 -82.74 -14.81 -44.37
CA LEU A 731 -81.29 -14.83 -44.62
C LEU A 731 -80.61 -16.12 -44.11
N THR A 732 -81.14 -16.71 -43.04
CA THR A 732 -80.65 -17.98 -42.48
C THR A 732 -81.05 -19.16 -43.36
N GLU A 733 -82.27 -19.18 -43.88
CA GLU A 733 -82.72 -20.20 -44.82
C GLU A 733 -81.95 -20.15 -46.15
N GLU A 734 -81.75 -18.95 -46.72
CA GLU A 734 -80.92 -18.76 -47.92
C GLU A 734 -79.47 -19.25 -47.69
N PHE A 735 -78.91 -18.94 -46.52
CA PHE A 735 -77.56 -19.36 -46.15
C PHE A 735 -77.44 -20.88 -45.98
N GLU A 736 -78.37 -21.53 -45.27
CA GLU A 736 -78.34 -22.98 -45.06
C GLU A 736 -78.64 -23.75 -46.37
N ASN A 737 -79.49 -23.22 -47.26
CA ASN A 737 -79.71 -23.80 -48.58
C ASN A 737 -78.45 -23.71 -49.47
N SER A 738 -77.74 -22.57 -49.46
CA SER A 738 -76.48 -22.40 -50.23
C SER A 738 -75.29 -23.25 -49.75
N ARG A 739 -75.42 -23.96 -48.62
CA ARG A 739 -74.40 -24.90 -48.10
C ARG A 739 -74.64 -26.34 -48.51
N ASN A 740 -75.84 -26.66 -49.01
CA ASN A 740 -76.24 -28.03 -49.39
C ASN A 740 -76.16 -28.27 -50.91
N ASP A 741 -75.93 -27.22 -51.71
CA ASP A 741 -75.51 -27.25 -53.12
C ASP A 741 -73.98 -27.05 -53.24
#